data_AF-A0A511J5X4-F1
#
_entry.id   AF-A0A511J5X4-F1
#
_cell.length_a   1.000
_cell.length_b   1.000
_cell.length_c   1.000
_cell.angle_alpha   90.00
_cell.angle_beta   90.00
_cell.angle_gamma   90.00
#
_symmetry.space_group_name_H-M   'P 1'
#
loop_
_entity.id
_entity.type
_entity.pdbx_description
1 polymer ?
#
loop_
_entity_poly.entity_id
_entity_poly.type
_entity_poly.pdbx_seq_one_letter_code
_entity_poly.pdbx_strand_id
1 'polypeptide(L)'
;MRDAVPGGARGGEPAMRVLWWRREAHDERPADVDVLELRVHGVANTPPAAMLGLAPTEIEQVEGDELGSFWCATPAARAVPRPADDPRAVPPGVRREAYSWGAMARLSTIPGLGKVTGTIAGLTRALWVLIIPFGFVNVAYWTRDADEPAGRRSSAGGGLVRLFGLLLTLLWVATVTTMTLGVVGAQCFGEKQQLDVAGQPAPVEYVMTCTALPGWMGSWARWTPGTRTVALSLVAILAVLLLAAVGSTGQVRYERRMSWTKANGMADAPHLRSGDVWPMLARRSFWTHARSSQAQWCQHLAAAFALLAGMLAWHHLYRDVPGCRQSRGFGEAGCLDPDLWATEASRPWMAMVVLALVVGIGAAWRTGSMRLDPTTQPTADDPGGAPDAAAGTGSGASTRLDVVLVVAGAAVLTWTLWRVGRLDDQTPWVVDGGPPFVGLAAVPTTIVAAMVLLAIASAGLRAHVGARVWVPLVVGSLLAGLVATLWQDGAAHAWGEVLAAVLAGALFLVVLVRGLRNPGRRAQGWGGRGPFVMLSIAAGVAMVLSAAAVLGLVAWLQAPAAAENATVPSAVSTALEAATSQDTLRDPVVVRLGTPQTLVTPEGYQDFAIVSVAVLLVLAVLLAVLGLRSAVLRRDDVPDVPVVPPVRRRDRVVDPDATPPSREAVAVQAGRHRATLAHRAERLVGALALFAFAALVATLRVGAPAPDAPVWVHDVWQVCVDWSTKAVVAGTGLIVASVVLAGSKKSLARPWGLLWDLMCFLPRAAHPFAPPCYAERVVPELRSRIDSWLGDDGNPMAERERERRRVVISAHSLGGVVAVAALFGRWDGVSGPFDKRVGLLTYGTQLRAYFGRFFPELLGPVALGTAPVAGARVWLADPWASLTPALAPPDPERPVPSPTLAETLDAAPSGRGAEPGAAARRSRWRSLWRRTDFIGFPVDGYAGSRIDSAAAEVDERAYLLTVAAHSGYPATPQYREELDRLVTTLRLVAPEEVPRAPTG
;
A
#
# COMPACT_ATOMS: atom_id res chain seq x y z
N MET A 1 31.82 38.56 37.90
CA MET A 1 31.45 39.99 37.84
C MET A 1 31.56 40.39 36.37
N ARG A 2 30.42 40.55 35.67
CA ARG A 2 29.75 41.85 35.32
C ARG A 2 30.51 42.55 34.18
N ASP A 3 29.95 42.90 33.00
CA ASP A 3 28.62 43.32 32.54
C ASP A 3 28.51 43.12 31.00
N ALA A 4 27.40 42.67 30.40
CA ALA A 4 26.17 43.35 29.93
C ALA A 4 26.20 43.95 28.48
N VAL A 5 25.14 43.64 27.72
CA VAL A 5 24.75 43.85 26.29
C VAL A 5 23.99 45.21 26.16
N PRO A 6 23.82 45.97 25.00
CA PRO A 6 22.99 45.54 23.84
C PRO A 6 23.09 46.22 22.42
N GLY A 7 22.51 45.52 21.42
CA GLY A 7 21.86 46.06 20.19
C GLY A 7 22.73 46.13 18.91
N GLY A 8 22.31 45.80 17.69
CA GLY A 8 21.01 45.42 17.13
C GLY A 8 21.11 45.03 15.63
N ALA A 9 20.08 44.32 15.19
CA ALA A 9 19.74 43.73 13.88
C ALA A 9 20.38 44.24 12.56
N ARG A 10 20.86 43.29 11.73
CA ARG A 10 20.38 43.09 10.34
C ARG A 10 20.30 41.59 10.04
N GLY A 11 19.09 41.12 9.71
CA GLY A 11 18.79 39.71 9.46
C GLY A 11 19.43 39.20 8.18
N GLY A 12 20.27 38.18 8.32
CA GLY A 12 20.62 37.24 7.26
C GLY A 12 20.04 35.88 7.65
N GLU A 13 19.31 35.24 6.72
CA GLU A 13 18.83 33.87 6.86
C GLU A 13 19.98 32.93 7.26
N PRO A 14 19.81 32.04 8.24
CA PRO A 14 20.84 31.06 8.53
C PRO A 14 20.84 30.03 7.40
N ALA A 15 21.86 30.11 6.54
CA ALA A 15 22.25 29.03 5.64
C ALA A 15 22.48 27.77 6.49
N MET A 16 21.47 26.91 6.53
CA MET A 16 21.50 25.64 7.25
C MET A 16 22.44 24.70 6.50
N ARG A 17 23.75 24.83 6.73
CA ARG A 17 24.77 23.87 6.31
C ARG A 17 24.42 22.52 6.95
N VAL A 18 23.88 21.61 6.15
CA VAL A 18 23.55 20.23 6.52
C VAL A 18 24.86 19.48 6.77
N LEU A 19 25.31 19.54 8.02
CA LEU A 19 26.62 19.10 8.54
C LEU A 19 26.77 17.58 8.77
N TRP A 20 25.95 16.73 8.12
CA TRP A 20 25.79 15.32 8.54
C TRP A 20 26.51 14.28 7.66
N TRP A 21 27.39 14.73 6.75
CA TRP A 21 28.23 13.86 5.91
C TRP A 21 29.71 14.05 6.25
N ARG A 22 30.10 13.81 7.51
CA ARG A 22 31.52 13.83 7.89
C ARG A 22 32.24 12.72 7.13
N ARG A 23 33.07 13.10 6.16
CA ARG A 23 34.24 12.32 5.75
C ARG A 23 35.13 12.18 6.98
N GLU A 24 35.13 11.02 7.61
CA GLU A 24 36.37 10.54 8.20
C GLU A 24 37.22 10.08 7.01
N ALA A 25 38.29 10.83 6.76
CA ALA A 25 39.27 10.51 5.74
C ALA A 25 39.99 9.22 6.15
N HIS A 26 39.41 8.07 5.83
CA HIS A 26 40.19 6.86 5.64
C HIS A 26 40.89 6.98 4.29
N ASP A 27 42.05 7.61 4.37
CA ASP A 27 43.09 7.63 3.35
C ASP A 27 43.64 6.21 3.13
N GLU A 28 44.25 5.98 1.97
CA GLU A 28 44.69 4.69 1.36
C GLU A 28 43.68 4.01 0.42
N ARG A 29 43.42 4.64 -0.73
CA ARG A 29 42.92 3.90 -1.92
C ARG A 29 44.14 3.43 -2.72
N PRO A 30 44.35 2.12 -2.91
CA PRO A 30 45.45 1.63 -3.75
C PRO A 30 45.32 2.24 -5.16
N ALA A 31 46.42 2.73 -5.72
CA ALA A 31 46.50 3.31 -7.07
C ALA A 31 45.99 2.38 -8.20
N ASP A 32 45.81 1.09 -7.88
CA ASP A 32 45.40 0.02 -8.79
C ASP A 32 43.89 -0.28 -8.82
N VAL A 33 43.06 0.36 -7.98
CA VAL A 33 41.60 0.12 -7.98
C VAL A 33 40.89 1.09 -8.94
N ASP A 34 40.34 0.57 -10.02
CA ASP A 34 39.64 1.33 -11.07
C ASP A 34 38.13 1.03 -11.12
N VAL A 35 37.69 -0.15 -10.66
CA VAL A 35 36.28 -0.58 -10.73
C VAL A 35 35.66 -0.74 -9.34
N LEU A 36 34.44 -0.23 -9.13
CA LEU A 36 33.60 -0.51 -7.96
C LEU A 36 32.50 -1.51 -8.32
N GLU A 37 32.50 -2.69 -7.69
CA GLU A 37 31.36 -3.61 -7.67
C GLU A 37 30.47 -3.26 -6.47
N LEU A 38 29.30 -2.68 -6.74
CA LEU A 38 28.31 -2.34 -5.72
C LEU A 38 27.23 -3.42 -5.66
N ARG A 39 27.27 -4.28 -4.64
CA ARG A 39 26.27 -5.31 -4.40
C ARG A 39 25.04 -4.73 -3.71
N VAL A 40 23.86 -5.00 -4.25
CA VAL A 40 22.56 -4.55 -3.74
C VAL A 40 21.65 -5.76 -3.51
N HIS A 41 21.17 -5.94 -2.28
CA HIS A 41 20.27 -7.05 -1.93
C HIS A 41 18.80 -6.73 -2.23
N GLY A 42 17.96 -7.77 -2.32
CA GLY A 42 16.50 -7.66 -2.38
C GLY A 42 15.82 -7.78 -1.01
N VAL A 43 14.53 -8.13 -1.00
CA VAL A 43 13.61 -8.10 0.16
C VAL A 43 14.06 -8.90 1.39
N ALA A 44 14.90 -9.90 1.21
CA ALA A 44 15.32 -10.80 2.29
C ALA A 44 16.22 -10.15 3.37
N ASN A 45 16.49 -8.83 3.28
CA ASN A 45 17.34 -8.08 4.21
C ASN A 45 18.66 -8.84 4.46
N THR A 46 19.34 -9.17 3.36
CA THR A 46 20.58 -9.95 3.43
C THR A 46 21.64 -9.10 4.13
N PRO A 47 22.17 -9.51 5.30
CA PRO A 47 23.16 -8.70 6.00
C PRO A 47 24.39 -8.43 5.13
N PRO A 48 25.07 -7.28 5.30
CA PRO A 48 26.28 -6.96 4.52
C PRO A 48 27.32 -8.08 4.50
N ALA A 49 27.55 -8.70 5.66
CA ALA A 49 28.47 -9.83 5.83
C ALA A 49 28.11 -11.00 4.90
N ALA A 50 26.82 -11.35 4.82
CA ALA A 50 26.33 -12.42 3.94
C ALA A 50 26.40 -12.03 2.45
N MET A 51 26.19 -10.76 2.11
CA MET A 51 26.34 -10.27 0.72
C MET A 51 27.79 -10.34 0.23
N LEU A 52 28.75 -10.10 1.14
CA LEU A 52 30.19 -10.18 0.87
C LEU A 52 30.73 -11.61 1.02
N GLY A 53 29.98 -12.51 1.67
CA GLY A 53 30.41 -13.87 1.98
C GLY A 53 31.46 -13.92 3.09
N LEU A 54 31.48 -12.94 3.99
CA LEU A 54 32.48 -12.78 5.06
C LEU A 54 31.83 -12.84 6.43
N ALA A 55 32.62 -13.03 7.49
CA ALA A 55 32.15 -12.92 8.86
C ALA A 55 31.85 -11.45 9.24
N PRO A 56 30.96 -11.19 10.21
CA PRO A 56 30.67 -9.82 10.67
C PRO A 56 31.89 -9.05 11.19
N THR A 57 32.91 -9.75 11.69
CA THR A 57 34.19 -9.17 12.17
C THR A 57 35.17 -8.83 11.05
N GLU A 58 34.91 -9.30 9.82
CA GLU A 58 35.77 -9.12 8.65
C GLU A 58 35.29 -7.99 7.73
N ILE A 59 34.28 -7.24 8.16
CA ILE A 59 33.68 -6.15 7.38
C ILE A 59 33.71 -4.84 8.19
N GLU A 60 33.77 -3.73 7.48
CA GLU A 60 33.75 -2.38 8.03
C GLU A 60 32.76 -1.51 7.27
N GLN A 61 32.13 -0.57 7.98
CA GLN A 61 31.21 0.39 7.37
C GLN A 61 32.02 1.50 6.72
N VAL A 62 31.79 1.73 5.42
CA VAL A 62 32.44 2.79 4.64
C VAL A 62 31.71 4.10 4.80
N GLU A 63 30.38 4.07 4.75
CA GLU A 63 29.53 5.27 4.66
C GLU A 63 28.08 4.95 5.10
N GLY A 64 27.31 5.97 5.47
CA GLY A 64 25.88 5.88 5.78
C GLY A 64 25.54 5.78 7.28
N ASP A 65 24.35 5.30 7.61
CA ASP A 65 23.84 5.22 8.98
C ASP A 65 23.11 3.88 9.27
N GLU A 66 22.38 3.81 10.39
CA GLU A 66 21.62 2.63 10.81
C GLU A 66 20.52 2.18 9.83
N LEU A 67 20.06 3.06 8.94
CA LEU A 67 18.97 2.79 8.00
C LEU A 67 19.49 2.39 6.61
N GLY A 68 20.52 3.09 6.12
CA GLY A 68 21.16 2.84 4.83
C GLY A 68 22.67 3.04 4.92
N SER A 69 23.45 2.00 4.62
CA SER A 69 24.92 2.02 4.76
C SER A 69 25.66 1.16 3.74
N PHE A 70 26.90 1.56 3.46
CA PHE A 70 27.84 0.89 2.57
C PHE A 70 28.92 0.18 3.38
N TRP A 71 29.27 -1.04 3.00
CA TRP A 71 30.18 -1.91 3.72
C TRP A 71 31.22 -2.52 2.79
N CYS A 72 32.45 -2.67 3.26
CA CYS A 72 33.49 -3.42 2.54
C CYS A 72 34.21 -4.39 3.48
N ALA A 73 35.07 -5.23 2.89
CA ALA A 73 35.96 -6.10 3.66
C ALA A 73 37.08 -5.27 4.32
N THR A 74 37.44 -5.61 5.57
CA THR A 74 38.57 -4.99 6.27
C THR A 74 39.88 -5.24 5.51
N PRO A 75 40.93 -4.41 5.71
CA PRO A 75 42.24 -4.65 5.07
C PRO A 75 42.78 -6.07 5.33
N ALA A 76 42.63 -6.57 6.56
CA ALA A 76 43.03 -7.93 6.93
C ALA A 76 42.25 -9.00 6.14
N ALA A 77 40.93 -8.88 6.03
CA ALA A 77 40.11 -9.83 5.28
C ALA A 77 40.38 -9.80 3.77
N ARG A 78 40.76 -8.63 3.23
CA ARG A 78 41.18 -8.45 1.82
C ARG A 78 42.52 -9.11 1.53
N ALA A 79 43.46 -9.09 2.47
CA ALA A 79 44.79 -9.67 2.32
C ALA A 79 44.79 -11.21 2.30
N VAL A 80 43.71 -11.86 2.77
CA VAL A 80 43.59 -13.33 2.77
C VAL A 80 43.54 -13.86 1.32
N PRO A 81 44.53 -14.68 0.89
CA PRO A 81 44.53 -15.28 -0.44
C PRO A 81 43.34 -16.23 -0.59
N ARG A 82 42.65 -16.15 -1.73
CA ARG A 82 41.51 -17.02 -2.05
C ARG A 82 41.67 -17.60 -3.45
N PRO A 83 41.32 -18.88 -3.66
CA PRO A 83 41.28 -19.48 -4.99
C PRO A 83 40.40 -18.68 -5.95
N ALA A 84 40.75 -18.72 -7.24
CA ALA A 84 40.03 -17.99 -8.27
C ALA A 84 38.58 -18.46 -8.46
N ASP A 85 38.20 -19.64 -7.97
CA ASP A 85 36.84 -20.16 -8.00
C ASP A 85 36.03 -19.81 -6.74
N ASP A 86 36.65 -19.30 -5.66
CA ASP A 86 35.96 -18.90 -4.43
C ASP A 86 35.00 -17.70 -4.70
N PRO A 87 33.72 -17.74 -4.30
CA PRO A 87 32.77 -16.63 -4.52
C PRO A 87 33.17 -15.33 -3.82
N ARG A 88 34.01 -15.45 -2.78
CA ARG A 88 34.52 -14.34 -1.98
C ARG A 88 35.74 -13.69 -2.63
N ALA A 89 36.41 -14.37 -3.56
CA ALA A 89 37.51 -13.75 -4.30
C ALA A 89 36.97 -12.58 -5.13
N VAL A 90 37.70 -11.47 -5.10
CA VAL A 90 37.38 -10.22 -5.80
C VAL A 90 38.34 -10.10 -6.99
N PRO A 91 37.86 -9.77 -8.20
CA PRO A 91 38.76 -9.64 -9.36
C PRO A 91 39.81 -8.53 -9.17
N PRO A 92 40.99 -8.64 -9.82
CA PRO A 92 42.04 -7.62 -9.73
C PRO A 92 41.55 -6.21 -10.15
N GLY A 93 41.92 -5.18 -9.38
CA GLY A 93 41.50 -3.80 -9.59
C GLY A 93 40.03 -3.50 -9.25
N VAL A 94 39.28 -4.48 -8.75
CA VAL A 94 37.89 -4.30 -8.32
C VAL A 94 37.83 -4.09 -6.80
N ARG A 95 37.10 -3.05 -6.38
CA ARG A 95 36.65 -2.89 -5.00
C ARG A 95 35.20 -3.34 -4.88
N ARG A 96 34.94 -4.29 -3.99
CA ARG A 96 33.59 -4.81 -3.74
C ARG A 96 32.99 -4.17 -2.49
N GLU A 97 31.82 -3.57 -2.65
CA GLU A 97 31.02 -2.99 -1.56
C GLU A 97 29.64 -3.62 -1.52
N ALA A 98 29.07 -3.73 -0.33
CA ALA A 98 27.69 -4.12 -0.12
C ALA A 98 26.89 -2.92 0.40
N TYR A 99 25.79 -2.59 -0.29
CA TYR A 99 24.82 -1.63 0.19
C TYR A 99 23.69 -2.34 0.93
N SER A 100 23.46 -1.93 2.18
CA SER A 100 22.43 -2.48 3.06
C SER A 100 21.40 -1.41 3.40
N TRP A 101 20.15 -1.68 3.04
CA TRP A 101 18.98 -0.84 3.32
C TRP A 101 17.90 -1.57 4.12
N GLY A 102 18.12 -2.84 4.47
CA GLY A 102 17.08 -3.66 5.05
C GLY A 102 16.72 -3.33 6.50
N ALA A 103 17.33 -2.31 7.12
CA ALA A 103 16.81 -1.68 8.33
C ALA A 103 15.53 -0.86 8.07
N MET A 104 15.36 -0.32 6.86
CA MET A 104 14.15 0.40 6.43
C MET A 104 12.97 -0.54 6.13
N ALA A 105 13.27 -1.76 5.68
CA ALA A 105 12.30 -2.81 5.42
C ALA A 105 11.80 -3.54 6.70
N ARG A 106 12.28 -3.17 7.91
CA ARG A 106 11.95 -3.90 9.13
C ARG A 106 10.59 -3.51 9.71
N LEU A 107 9.77 -4.54 9.94
CA LEU A 107 8.69 -4.64 10.93
C LEU A 107 9.09 -4.37 12.41
N SER A 108 10.29 -3.86 12.71
CA SER A 108 10.83 -3.90 14.08
C SER A 108 11.38 -2.59 14.64
N THR A 109 11.52 -1.54 13.84
CA THR A 109 12.07 -0.25 14.30
C THR A 109 11.01 0.81 14.24
N ILE A 110 10.44 1.14 15.40
CA ILE A 110 9.54 2.28 15.56
C ILE A 110 10.41 3.54 15.49
N PRO A 111 10.10 4.50 14.61
CA PRO A 111 10.83 5.77 14.58
C PRO A 111 10.73 6.48 15.94
N GLY A 112 11.87 6.81 16.55
CA GLY A 112 11.95 7.53 17.83
C GLY A 112 12.11 6.66 19.09
N LEU A 113 11.79 5.37 19.02
CA LEU A 113 11.84 4.45 20.18
C LEU A 113 12.96 3.39 20.09
N GLY A 114 13.84 3.46 19.08
CA GLY A 114 14.97 2.54 18.92
C GLY A 114 14.55 1.09 18.65
N LYS A 115 15.42 0.12 18.99
CA LYS A 115 15.07 -1.31 18.99
C LYS A 115 14.12 -1.57 20.15
N VAL A 116 12.82 -1.52 19.86
CA VAL A 116 11.82 -1.94 20.84
C VAL A 116 11.78 -3.47 20.86
N THR A 117 11.95 -4.06 22.03
CA THR A 117 11.87 -5.52 22.24
C THR A 117 10.64 -5.87 23.07
N GLY A 118 10.14 -7.11 22.94
CA GLY A 118 9.01 -7.59 23.74
C GLY A 118 7.64 -7.13 23.22
N THR A 119 6.70 -6.89 24.15
CA THR A 119 5.27 -6.64 23.90
C THR A 119 5.00 -5.41 23.03
N ILE A 120 5.74 -4.32 23.22
CA ILE A 120 5.52 -3.07 22.47
C ILE A 120 5.82 -3.27 20.96
N ALA A 121 6.87 -4.04 20.63
CA ALA A 121 7.17 -4.37 19.23
C ALA A 121 6.09 -5.26 18.60
N GLY A 122 5.50 -6.16 19.39
CA GLY A 122 4.33 -6.95 18.98
C GLY A 122 3.13 -6.06 18.69
N LEU A 123 2.80 -5.14 19.59
CA LEU A 123 1.71 -4.16 19.43
C LEU A 123 1.91 -3.27 18.19
N THR A 124 3.12 -2.80 17.93
CA THR A 124 3.40 -2.02 16.72
C THR A 124 3.19 -2.83 15.45
N ARG A 125 3.68 -4.08 15.40
CA ARG A 125 3.45 -4.96 14.25
C ARG A 125 1.97 -5.29 14.05
N ALA A 126 1.21 -5.44 15.13
CA ALA A 126 -0.24 -5.58 15.04
C ALA A 126 -0.88 -4.33 14.43
N LEU A 127 -0.43 -3.13 14.82
CA LEU A 127 -0.90 -1.86 14.26
C LEU A 127 -0.57 -1.72 12.76
N TRP A 128 0.50 -2.36 12.26
CA TRP A 128 0.83 -2.34 10.84
C TRP A 128 -0.21 -3.03 9.96
N VAL A 129 -0.99 -3.97 10.51
CA VAL A 129 -2.10 -4.59 9.77
C VAL A 129 -3.14 -3.54 9.38
N LEU A 130 -3.35 -2.53 10.22
CA LEU A 130 -4.32 -1.46 9.96
C LEU A 130 -3.93 -0.57 8.77
N ILE A 131 -2.65 -0.48 8.41
CA ILE A 131 -2.19 0.35 7.29
C ILE A 131 -2.08 -0.42 5.97
N ILE A 132 -2.31 -1.73 5.98
CA ILE A 132 -2.29 -2.56 4.76
C ILE A 132 -3.26 -2.04 3.68
N PRO A 133 -4.53 -1.73 3.97
CA PRO A 133 -5.44 -1.16 2.99
C PRO A 133 -4.89 0.11 2.33
N PHE A 134 -4.26 0.99 3.11
CA PHE A 134 -3.71 2.26 2.62
C PHE A 134 -2.52 2.06 1.67
N GLY A 135 -1.66 1.07 1.94
CA GLY A 135 -0.56 0.73 1.04
C GLY A 135 -1.05 0.14 -0.28
N PHE A 136 -2.11 -0.68 -0.27
CA PHE A 136 -2.73 -1.16 -1.51
C PHE A 136 -3.30 -0.03 -2.36
N VAL A 137 -3.95 0.98 -1.75
CA VAL A 137 -4.40 2.18 -2.47
C VAL A 137 -3.22 2.92 -3.09
N ASN A 138 -2.07 2.99 -2.39
CA ASN A 138 -0.87 3.60 -2.95
C ASN A 138 -0.33 2.82 -4.15
N VAL A 139 -0.30 1.48 -4.09
CA VAL A 139 0.06 0.64 -5.24
C VAL A 139 -0.93 0.85 -6.39
N ALA A 140 -2.24 0.94 -6.09
CA ALA A 140 -3.28 1.19 -7.09
C ALA A 140 -2.99 2.46 -7.90
N TYR A 141 -2.53 3.53 -7.24
CA TYR A 141 -2.16 4.78 -7.90
C TYR A 141 -1.08 4.58 -8.95
N TRP A 142 -0.06 3.80 -8.66
CA TRP A 142 1.06 3.61 -9.58
C TRP A 142 0.79 2.57 -10.65
N THR A 143 -0.18 1.68 -10.44
CA THR A 143 -0.65 0.76 -11.49
C THR A 143 -1.59 1.41 -12.50
N ARG A 144 -1.96 2.68 -12.32
CA ARG A 144 -2.76 3.46 -13.29
C ARG A 144 -1.91 3.80 -14.52
N ASP A 145 -2.56 4.31 -15.56
CA ASP A 145 -1.86 4.91 -16.68
C ASP A 145 -1.24 6.25 -16.25
N ALA A 146 0.09 6.33 -16.29
CA ALA A 146 0.82 7.51 -15.85
C ALA A 146 0.99 8.56 -16.97
N ASP A 147 0.77 8.18 -18.23
CA ASP A 147 0.90 9.00 -19.43
C ASP A 147 -0.43 9.65 -19.85
N GLU A 148 -1.36 9.88 -18.91
CA GLU A 148 -2.59 10.64 -19.20
C GLU A 148 -2.20 11.99 -19.86
N PRO A 149 -2.65 12.28 -21.10
CA PRO A 149 -2.13 13.40 -21.89
C PRO A 149 -2.29 14.70 -21.12
N ALA A 150 -1.15 15.34 -20.83
CA ALA A 150 -1.07 16.51 -19.98
C ALA A 150 -1.97 17.63 -20.51
N GLY A 151 -3.07 17.85 -19.82
CA GLY A 151 -4.06 18.88 -20.12
C GLY A 151 -4.86 19.17 -18.87
N ARG A 152 -5.70 20.22 -18.86
CA ARG A 152 -6.52 20.60 -17.69
C ARG A 152 -7.35 19.45 -17.06
N ARG A 153 -7.50 18.33 -17.77
CA ARG A 153 -8.32 17.15 -17.41
C ARG A 153 -7.51 15.86 -17.15
N SER A 154 -6.16 15.90 -17.09
CA SER A 154 -5.25 14.74 -17.03
C SER A 154 -4.82 14.27 -15.63
N SER A 155 -5.58 14.66 -14.60
CA SER A 155 -5.35 14.23 -13.21
C SER A 155 -6.48 13.38 -12.65
N ALA A 156 -7.45 12.99 -13.49
CA ALA A 156 -8.69 12.40 -13.06
C ALA A 156 -8.50 10.96 -12.55
N GLY A 157 -7.63 10.16 -13.19
CA GLY A 157 -7.31 8.82 -12.70
C GLY A 157 -6.61 8.84 -11.34
N GLY A 158 -5.63 9.74 -11.17
CA GLY A 158 -4.96 9.93 -9.88
C GLY A 158 -5.88 10.52 -8.80
N GLY A 159 -6.84 11.36 -9.17
CA GLY A 159 -7.87 11.90 -8.29
C GLY A 159 -8.86 10.84 -7.82
N LEU A 160 -9.30 9.95 -8.71
CA LEU A 160 -10.17 8.82 -8.40
C LEU A 160 -9.57 7.93 -7.29
N VAL A 161 -8.31 7.53 -7.45
CA VAL A 161 -7.64 6.65 -6.48
C VAL A 161 -7.47 7.34 -5.12
N ARG A 162 -7.21 8.66 -5.11
CA ARG A 162 -7.13 9.47 -3.89
C ARG A 162 -8.48 9.62 -3.19
N LEU A 163 -9.55 9.84 -3.93
CA LEU A 163 -10.92 9.84 -3.38
C LEU A 163 -11.27 8.51 -2.74
N PHE A 164 -10.89 7.39 -3.37
CA PHE A 164 -11.03 6.08 -2.77
C PHE A 164 -10.23 5.96 -1.46
N GLY A 165 -8.99 6.45 -1.46
CA GLY A 165 -8.17 6.54 -0.24
C GLY A 165 -8.85 7.34 0.88
N LEU A 166 -9.48 8.48 0.54
CA LEU A 166 -10.25 9.28 1.50
C LEU A 166 -11.42 8.46 2.07
N LEU A 167 -12.17 7.75 1.23
CA LEU A 167 -13.27 6.89 1.66
C LEU A 167 -12.81 5.79 2.62
N LEU A 168 -11.62 5.21 2.46
CA LEU A 168 -11.07 4.27 3.45
C LEU A 168 -10.82 4.92 4.81
N THR A 169 -10.32 6.17 4.82
CA THR A 169 -10.17 6.92 6.07
C THR A 169 -11.53 7.16 6.73
N LEU A 170 -12.53 7.56 5.93
CA LEU A 170 -13.89 7.80 6.43
C LEU A 170 -14.56 6.51 6.93
N LEU A 171 -14.35 5.37 6.26
CA LEU A 171 -14.82 4.07 6.71
C LEU A 171 -14.22 3.71 8.07
N TRP A 172 -12.92 3.94 8.23
CA TRP A 172 -12.24 3.69 9.50
C TRP A 172 -12.76 4.60 10.62
N VAL A 173 -12.98 5.89 10.35
CA VAL A 173 -13.62 6.82 11.29
C VAL A 173 -15.02 6.33 11.66
N ALA A 174 -15.85 5.97 10.68
CA ALA A 174 -17.19 5.44 10.91
C ALA A 174 -17.16 4.14 11.75
N THR A 175 -16.16 3.28 11.53
CA THR A 175 -15.95 2.06 12.32
C THR A 175 -15.64 2.39 13.78
N VAL A 176 -14.68 3.30 14.03
CA VAL A 176 -14.31 3.70 15.39
C VAL A 176 -15.50 4.37 16.08
N THR A 177 -16.21 5.26 15.40
CA THR A 177 -17.44 5.91 15.92
C THR A 177 -18.54 4.89 16.20
N THR A 178 -18.68 3.86 15.37
CA THR A 178 -19.60 2.75 15.63
C THR A 178 -19.26 2.04 16.94
N MET A 179 -17.98 1.70 17.13
CA MET A 179 -17.51 1.04 18.34
C MET A 179 -17.68 1.91 19.58
N THR A 180 -17.26 3.18 19.53
CA THR A 180 -17.23 4.06 20.70
C THR A 180 -18.60 4.63 21.02
N LEU A 181 -19.30 5.23 20.06
CA LEU A 181 -20.58 5.89 20.29
C LEU A 181 -21.75 4.92 20.14
N GLY A 182 -21.76 4.10 19.09
CA GLY A 182 -22.90 3.21 18.79
C GLY A 182 -23.02 1.99 19.68
N VAL A 183 -21.90 1.34 19.99
CA VAL A 183 -21.88 0.14 20.84
C VAL A 183 -21.64 0.53 22.30
N VAL A 184 -20.47 1.09 22.62
CA VAL A 184 -20.13 1.38 24.02
C VAL A 184 -20.98 2.51 24.60
N GLY A 185 -21.03 3.67 23.94
CA GLY A 185 -21.72 4.85 24.47
C GLY A 185 -23.22 4.67 24.59
N ALA A 186 -23.85 4.15 23.53
CA ALA A 186 -25.29 4.06 23.46
C ALA A 186 -25.87 2.81 24.15
N GLN A 187 -25.16 1.66 24.16
CA GLN A 187 -25.76 0.39 24.61
C GLN A 187 -25.22 -0.17 25.93
N CYS A 188 -24.03 0.26 26.39
CA CYS A 188 -23.42 -0.27 27.63
C CYS A 188 -23.82 0.50 28.91
N PHE A 189 -24.55 1.59 28.77
CA PHE A 189 -24.98 2.44 29.88
C PHE A 189 -26.49 2.65 29.78
N GLY A 190 -27.24 1.96 30.63
CA GLY A 190 -28.70 1.90 30.61
C GLY A 190 -29.41 3.02 31.37
N GLU A 191 -30.74 2.97 31.34
CA GLU A 191 -31.69 3.91 31.95
C GLU A 191 -31.71 3.94 33.48
N LYS A 192 -32.33 5.00 34.01
CA LYS A 192 -32.86 5.13 35.37
C LYS A 192 -34.04 4.16 35.54
N GLN A 193 -33.77 2.91 35.92
CA GLN A 193 -34.83 1.94 36.20
C GLN A 193 -35.28 2.04 37.67
N GLN A 194 -36.58 2.00 37.92
CA GLN A 194 -37.10 1.62 39.24
C GLN A 194 -36.85 0.12 39.42
N LEU A 195 -35.98 -0.25 40.35
CA LEU A 195 -35.87 -1.64 40.78
C LEU A 195 -36.99 -1.90 41.79
N ASP A 196 -37.81 -2.91 41.49
CA ASP A 196 -38.91 -3.31 42.37
C ASP A 196 -38.33 -4.20 43.48
N VAL A 197 -38.10 -3.59 44.64
CA VAL A 197 -37.49 -4.23 45.80
C VAL A 197 -38.61 -4.65 46.74
N ALA A 198 -38.87 -5.96 46.83
CA ALA A 198 -39.90 -6.52 47.72
C ALA A 198 -41.30 -5.87 47.59
N GLY A 199 -41.69 -5.48 46.36
CA GLY A 199 -42.96 -4.81 46.08
C GLY A 199 -42.99 -3.32 46.42
N GLN A 200 -41.83 -2.70 46.69
CA GLN A 200 -41.66 -1.26 46.75
C GLN A 200 -40.71 -0.78 45.65
N PRO A 201 -41.12 0.17 44.80
CA PRO A 201 -40.28 0.69 43.74
C PRO A 201 -39.19 1.60 44.32
N ALA A 202 -37.92 1.16 44.26
CA ALA A 202 -36.77 1.97 44.62
C ALA A 202 -36.13 2.60 43.37
N PRO A 203 -35.88 3.92 43.34
CA PRO A 203 -35.28 4.56 42.18
C PRO A 203 -33.79 4.20 42.08
N VAL A 204 -33.40 3.43 41.06
CA VAL A 204 -31.99 3.24 40.71
C VAL A 204 -31.64 4.16 39.56
N GLU A 205 -30.64 5.00 39.78
CA GLU A 205 -30.43 6.16 38.92
C GLU A 205 -29.72 5.81 37.60
N TYR A 206 -28.77 4.85 37.60
CA TYR A 206 -28.04 4.42 36.39
C TYR A 206 -27.48 3.00 36.52
N VAL A 207 -27.48 2.24 35.42
CA VAL A 207 -26.96 0.85 35.34
C VAL A 207 -25.93 0.70 34.21
N MET A 208 -24.81 0.01 34.48
CA MET A 208 -23.90 -0.48 33.45
C MET A 208 -24.33 -1.87 33.00
N THR A 209 -24.70 -2.03 31.74
CA THR A 209 -25.23 -3.29 31.17
C THR A 209 -24.13 -4.21 30.63
N CYS A 210 -23.01 -3.65 30.13
CA CYS A 210 -21.89 -4.43 29.61
C CYS A 210 -20.90 -4.80 30.73
N THR A 211 -21.04 -5.99 31.31
CA THR A 211 -20.22 -6.46 32.44
C THR A 211 -18.75 -6.72 32.11
N ALA A 212 -18.40 -6.82 30.82
CA ALA A 212 -17.01 -6.98 30.37
C ALA A 212 -16.18 -5.69 30.51
N LEU A 213 -16.82 -4.52 30.63
CA LEU A 213 -16.12 -3.26 30.82
C LEU A 213 -15.42 -3.22 32.19
N PRO A 214 -14.24 -2.56 32.30
CA PRO A 214 -13.55 -2.40 33.57
C PRO A 214 -14.41 -1.70 34.64
N GLY A 215 -14.33 -2.15 35.89
CA GLY A 215 -15.16 -1.60 36.98
C GLY A 215 -15.02 -0.09 37.21
N TRP A 216 -13.87 0.53 36.88
CA TRP A 216 -13.69 1.98 36.97
C TRP A 216 -14.61 2.76 36.02
N MET A 217 -15.02 2.18 34.90
CA MET A 217 -16.01 2.76 33.97
C MET A 217 -17.42 2.80 34.58
N GLY A 218 -17.69 2.09 35.69
CA GLY A 218 -18.97 2.17 36.41
C GLY A 218 -19.30 3.60 36.84
N SER A 219 -18.27 4.38 37.16
CA SER A 219 -18.41 5.80 37.50
C SER A 219 -18.94 6.66 36.35
N TRP A 220 -18.78 6.23 35.09
CA TRP A 220 -19.23 6.96 33.91
C TRP A 220 -20.74 6.85 33.71
N ALA A 221 -21.39 5.84 34.32
CA ALA A 221 -22.85 5.74 34.31
C ALA A 221 -23.50 7.00 34.93
N ARG A 222 -22.83 7.64 35.91
CA ARG A 222 -23.27 8.91 36.52
C ARG A 222 -23.15 10.14 35.62
N TRP A 223 -22.36 10.06 34.55
CA TRP A 223 -22.16 11.20 33.67
C TRP A 223 -23.39 11.40 32.80
N THR A 224 -23.72 12.67 32.53
CA THR A 224 -24.78 12.98 31.55
C THR A 224 -24.45 12.29 30.21
N PRO A 225 -25.46 11.83 29.46
CA PRO A 225 -25.28 11.30 28.10
C PRO A 225 -24.41 12.20 27.23
N GLY A 226 -24.59 13.52 27.32
CA GLY A 226 -23.75 14.51 26.62
C GLY A 226 -22.26 14.42 26.99
N THR A 227 -21.95 14.37 28.30
CA THR A 227 -20.57 14.25 28.79
C THR A 227 -19.91 12.95 28.33
N ARG A 228 -20.63 11.82 28.41
CA ARG A 228 -20.14 10.52 27.91
C ARG A 228 -19.84 10.57 26.42
N THR A 229 -20.71 11.19 25.65
CA THR A 229 -20.57 11.32 24.19
C THR A 229 -19.34 12.14 23.83
N VAL A 230 -19.10 13.24 24.54
CA VAL A 230 -17.87 14.03 24.36
C VAL A 230 -16.65 13.18 24.66
N ALA A 231 -16.61 12.48 25.80
CA ALA A 231 -15.48 11.64 26.18
C ALA A 231 -15.21 10.51 25.17
N LEU A 232 -16.24 9.82 24.71
CA LEU A 232 -16.11 8.73 23.73
C LEU A 232 -15.78 9.25 22.32
N SER A 233 -16.22 10.47 21.97
CA SER A 233 -15.81 11.15 20.74
C SER A 233 -14.32 11.54 20.79
N LEU A 234 -13.81 11.97 21.95
CA LEU A 234 -12.38 12.24 22.14
C LEU A 234 -11.53 10.98 21.93
N VAL A 235 -12.03 9.78 22.28
CA VAL A 235 -11.36 8.52 21.95
C VAL A 235 -11.27 8.32 20.44
N ALA A 236 -12.35 8.58 19.70
CA ALA A 236 -12.34 8.50 18.24
C ALA A 236 -11.37 9.51 17.60
N ILE A 237 -11.35 10.75 18.11
CA ILE A 237 -10.41 11.79 17.68
C ILE A 237 -8.97 11.37 17.97
N LEU A 238 -8.69 10.86 19.16
CA LEU A 238 -7.36 10.38 19.53
C LEU A 238 -6.92 9.23 18.62
N ALA A 239 -7.84 8.33 18.25
CA ALA A 239 -7.55 7.26 17.30
C ALA A 239 -7.13 7.84 15.93
N VAL A 240 -7.90 8.80 15.39
CA VAL A 240 -7.55 9.48 14.12
C VAL A 240 -6.18 10.14 14.22
N LEU A 241 -5.93 10.90 15.29
CA LEU A 241 -4.66 11.57 15.52
C LEU A 241 -3.49 10.59 15.67
N LEU A 242 -3.71 9.44 16.33
CA LEU A 242 -2.71 8.39 16.48
C LEU A 242 -2.37 7.75 15.14
N LEU A 243 -3.37 7.38 14.33
CA LEU A 243 -3.15 6.87 12.98
C LEU A 243 -2.35 7.87 12.15
N ALA A 244 -2.71 9.13 12.27
CA ALA A 244 -2.08 10.22 11.56
C ALA A 244 -0.62 10.45 12.03
N ALA A 245 -0.35 10.35 13.35
CA ALA A 245 0.99 10.42 13.93
C ALA A 245 1.87 9.23 13.52
N VAL A 246 1.33 8.01 13.53
CA VAL A 246 2.05 6.82 13.05
C VAL A 246 2.43 6.99 11.57
N GLY A 247 1.50 7.47 10.74
CA GLY A 247 1.78 7.77 9.33
C GLY A 247 2.80 8.90 9.10
N SER A 248 2.92 9.86 10.02
CA SER A 248 3.85 11.00 9.90
C SER A 248 5.28 10.67 10.32
N THR A 249 5.49 9.71 11.24
CA THR A 249 6.83 9.31 11.69
C THR A 249 7.76 8.83 10.57
N GLY A 250 7.21 8.28 9.47
CA GLY A 250 7.96 7.92 8.27
C GLY A 250 8.42 9.12 7.43
N GLN A 251 7.70 10.25 7.46
CA GLN A 251 7.99 11.44 6.64
C GLN A 251 9.34 12.08 7.00
N VAL A 252 9.67 12.16 8.30
CA VAL A 252 10.85 12.90 8.79
C VAL A 252 12.17 12.18 8.47
N ARG A 253 12.16 10.84 8.32
CA ARG A 253 13.38 10.02 8.15
C ARG A 253 13.65 9.55 6.72
N TYR A 254 12.60 9.27 5.95
CA TYR A 254 12.73 8.79 4.57
C TYR A 254 12.65 9.92 3.55
N GLU A 255 11.82 10.94 3.77
CA GLU A 255 11.51 11.98 2.75
C GLU A 255 12.38 13.24 2.86
N ARG A 256 13.22 13.38 3.91
CA ARG A 256 14.05 14.57 4.16
C ARG A 256 15.51 14.48 3.73
N ARG A 257 16.05 13.31 3.39
CA ARG A 257 17.43 13.19 2.89
C ARG A 257 17.47 13.44 1.38
N MET A 258 17.88 14.64 0.98
CA MET A 258 18.13 14.98 -0.42
C MET A 258 19.48 14.40 -0.87
N SER A 259 19.62 14.02 -2.15
CA SER A 259 20.94 13.69 -2.71
C SER A 259 21.87 14.91 -2.63
N TRP A 260 23.17 14.65 -2.46
CA TRP A 260 24.19 15.69 -2.38
C TRP A 260 24.20 16.59 -3.63
N THR A 261 23.97 15.99 -4.81
CA THR A 261 23.81 16.67 -6.11
C THR A 261 22.69 17.71 -6.12
N LYS A 262 21.58 17.43 -5.42
CA LYS A 262 20.44 18.36 -5.27
C LYS A 262 20.68 19.39 -4.18
N ALA A 263 21.35 19.01 -3.09
CA ALA A 263 21.70 19.93 -2.00
C ALA A 263 22.68 21.03 -2.43
N ASN A 264 23.53 20.76 -3.42
CA ASN A 264 24.53 21.70 -3.93
C ASN A 264 24.05 22.56 -5.13
N GLY A 265 22.80 22.45 -5.57
CA GLY A 265 22.30 23.25 -6.71
C GLY A 265 22.96 22.93 -8.07
N MET A 266 23.79 21.88 -8.18
CA MET A 266 24.49 21.49 -9.41
C MET A 266 23.58 20.81 -10.45
N ALA A 267 22.26 20.85 -10.24
CA ALA A 267 21.26 20.36 -11.18
C ALA A 267 21.00 21.34 -12.34
N ASP A 268 21.70 22.47 -12.46
CA ASP A 268 21.50 23.42 -13.56
C ASP A 268 22.27 23.05 -14.84
N ALA A 269 22.23 21.77 -15.23
CA ALA A 269 22.66 21.35 -16.57
C ALA A 269 21.57 21.73 -17.61
N PRO A 270 21.88 22.48 -18.68
CA PRO A 270 20.90 23.05 -19.61
C PRO A 270 20.24 22.04 -20.58
N HIS A 271 20.53 20.74 -20.47
CA HIS A 271 20.29 19.77 -21.55
C HIS A 271 18.98 18.97 -21.44
N LEU A 272 18.28 18.97 -20.30
CA LEU A 272 17.01 18.24 -20.14
C LEU A 272 15.98 19.09 -19.39
N ARG A 273 15.03 19.67 -20.14
CA ARG A 273 13.90 20.43 -19.59
C ARG A 273 13.02 19.51 -18.75
N SER A 274 12.70 19.93 -17.52
CA SER A 274 12.15 19.11 -16.43
C SER A 274 10.75 18.51 -16.66
N GLY A 275 10.07 18.87 -17.75
CA GLY A 275 8.73 18.36 -18.10
C GLY A 275 8.71 17.14 -19.02
N ASP A 276 9.78 16.89 -19.79
CA ASP A 276 9.74 16.00 -20.97
C ASP A 276 10.61 14.73 -20.82
N VAL A 277 11.21 14.48 -19.66
CA VAL A 277 12.11 13.32 -19.48
C VAL A 277 11.29 12.05 -19.27
N TRP A 278 11.32 11.18 -20.28
CA TRP A 278 10.90 9.78 -20.21
C TRP A 278 12.11 8.89 -19.88
N PRO A 279 11.96 7.83 -19.06
CA PRO A 279 10.77 7.42 -18.32
C PRO A 279 10.55 8.24 -17.04
N MET A 280 9.38 8.10 -16.42
CA MET A 280 8.99 8.89 -15.23
C MET A 280 10.02 8.85 -14.08
N LEU A 281 10.70 7.73 -13.90
CA LEU A 281 11.72 7.55 -12.86
C LEU A 281 12.95 8.45 -13.02
N ALA A 282 13.21 8.94 -14.24
CA ALA A 282 14.31 9.86 -14.52
C ALA A 282 13.98 11.32 -14.11
N ARG A 283 12.74 11.62 -13.72
CA ARG A 283 12.32 12.97 -13.32
C ARG A 283 12.88 13.34 -11.95
N ARG A 284 13.45 14.55 -11.86
CA ARG A 284 14.11 15.10 -10.66
C ARG A 284 13.25 15.14 -9.39
N SER A 285 11.95 15.32 -9.56
CA SER A 285 11.01 15.46 -8.45
C SER A 285 10.36 14.14 -8.03
N PHE A 286 10.58 13.06 -8.79
CA PHE A 286 9.88 11.77 -8.59
C PHE A 286 10.13 11.18 -7.19
N TRP A 287 11.35 11.31 -6.66
CA TRP A 287 11.69 10.78 -5.34
C TRP A 287 11.58 11.83 -4.22
N THR A 288 10.86 12.94 -4.44
CA THR A 288 10.69 14.00 -3.43
C THR A 288 9.24 14.43 -3.25
N HIS A 289 8.53 13.81 -2.29
CA HIS A 289 7.08 14.03 -2.07
C HIS A 289 6.65 14.63 -0.72
N ALA A 290 7.58 15.13 0.11
CA ALA A 290 7.25 15.62 1.46
C ALA A 290 6.11 16.66 1.52
N ARG A 291 6.05 17.60 0.56
CA ARG A 291 5.01 18.65 0.51
C ARG A 291 3.64 18.10 0.12
N SER A 292 3.58 17.16 -0.81
CA SER A 292 2.32 16.52 -1.21
C SER A 292 1.74 15.60 -0.13
N SER A 293 2.61 14.93 0.62
CA SER A 293 2.20 14.10 1.76
C SER A 293 1.51 14.94 2.84
N GLN A 294 2.03 16.14 3.13
CA GLN A 294 1.43 17.05 4.12
C GLN A 294 0.03 17.55 3.69
N ALA A 295 -0.15 17.95 2.42
CA ALA A 295 -1.44 18.41 1.92
C ALA A 295 -2.52 17.31 2.00
N GLN A 296 -2.19 16.08 1.60
CA GLN A 296 -3.12 14.94 1.73
C GLN A 296 -3.49 14.69 3.19
N TRP A 297 -2.53 14.84 4.09
CA TRP A 297 -2.76 14.69 5.53
C TRP A 297 -3.80 15.69 6.06
N CYS A 298 -3.67 16.97 5.70
CA CYS A 298 -4.65 18.00 6.04
C CYS A 298 -6.05 17.67 5.50
N GLN A 299 -6.14 17.24 4.24
CA GLN A 299 -7.42 16.92 3.61
C GLN A 299 -8.14 15.75 4.30
N HIS A 300 -7.41 14.67 4.61
CA HIS A 300 -7.96 13.53 5.33
C HIS A 300 -8.41 13.90 6.74
N LEU A 301 -7.64 14.73 7.45
CA LEU A 301 -8.02 15.19 8.80
C LEU A 301 -9.28 16.07 8.76
N ALA A 302 -9.35 17.00 7.81
CA ALA A 302 -10.52 17.85 7.62
C ALA A 302 -11.79 17.01 7.36
N ALA A 303 -11.70 16.02 6.47
CA ALA A 303 -12.81 15.11 6.17
C ALA A 303 -13.20 14.23 7.36
N ALA A 304 -12.22 13.74 8.14
CA ALA A 304 -12.47 12.94 9.34
C ALA A 304 -13.21 13.74 10.42
N PHE A 305 -12.78 14.99 10.68
CA PHE A 305 -13.45 15.88 11.62
C PHE A 305 -14.85 16.27 11.15
N ALA A 306 -15.00 16.57 9.85
CA ALA A 306 -16.29 16.86 9.25
C ALA A 306 -17.25 15.67 9.37
N LEU A 307 -16.80 14.45 9.09
CA LEU A 307 -17.64 13.25 9.22
C LEU A 307 -18.10 13.04 10.67
N LEU A 308 -17.17 13.10 11.63
CA LEU A 308 -17.51 12.91 13.04
C LEU A 308 -18.49 13.98 13.54
N ALA A 309 -18.27 15.24 13.19
CA ALA A 309 -19.17 16.34 13.54
C ALA A 309 -20.55 16.18 12.88
N GLY A 310 -20.56 15.79 11.60
CA GLY A 310 -21.79 15.52 10.84
C GLY A 310 -22.60 14.38 11.46
N MET A 311 -21.97 13.28 11.86
CA MET A 311 -22.65 12.16 12.51
C MET A 311 -23.24 12.53 13.88
N LEU A 312 -22.50 13.29 14.69
CA LEU A 312 -22.99 13.80 15.98
C LEU A 312 -24.17 14.77 15.77
N ALA A 313 -24.02 15.74 14.86
CA ALA A 313 -25.06 16.71 14.57
C ALA A 313 -26.31 16.04 13.97
N TRP A 314 -26.14 15.06 13.09
CA TRP A 314 -27.22 14.25 12.52
C TRP A 314 -27.98 13.49 13.61
N HIS A 315 -27.25 12.83 14.53
CA HIS A 315 -27.88 12.15 15.65
C HIS A 315 -28.73 13.11 16.49
N HIS A 316 -28.15 14.23 16.93
CA HIS A 316 -28.87 15.19 17.78
C HIS A 316 -29.99 15.95 17.06
N LEU A 317 -29.94 16.05 15.73
CA LEU A 317 -31.03 16.60 14.94
C LEU A 317 -32.28 15.72 14.98
N TYR A 318 -32.11 14.40 14.96
CA TYR A 318 -33.22 13.45 14.75
C TYR A 318 -33.56 12.57 15.94
N ARG A 319 -32.68 12.48 16.94
CA ARG A 319 -32.92 11.62 18.10
C ARG A 319 -34.24 11.96 18.78
N ASP A 320 -34.61 13.23 18.93
CA ASP A 320 -35.81 13.62 19.70
C ASP A 320 -37.11 13.56 18.87
N VAL A 321 -37.02 13.03 17.63
CA VAL A 321 -38.15 12.86 16.72
C VAL A 321 -38.41 11.36 16.56
N PRO A 322 -39.42 10.78 17.25
CA PRO A 322 -39.62 9.34 17.29
C PRO A 322 -39.70 8.68 15.91
N GLY A 323 -40.44 9.31 14.98
CA GLY A 323 -40.56 8.84 13.60
C GLY A 323 -39.21 8.80 12.86
N CYS A 324 -38.33 9.78 13.09
CA CYS A 324 -37.01 9.83 12.44
C CYS A 324 -35.97 8.93 13.11
N ARG A 325 -36.14 8.66 14.40
CA ARG A 325 -35.29 7.75 15.15
C ARG A 325 -35.50 6.30 14.72
N GLN A 326 -36.76 5.88 14.60
CA GLN A 326 -37.15 4.51 14.28
C GLN A 326 -37.17 4.24 12.77
N SER A 327 -37.31 5.27 11.94
CA SER A 327 -37.38 5.08 10.50
C SER A 327 -36.04 4.67 9.90
N ARG A 328 -36.09 3.67 9.03
CA ARG A 328 -34.98 3.36 8.12
C ARG A 328 -34.94 4.34 6.93
N GLY A 329 -36.05 5.00 6.59
CA GLY A 329 -36.18 6.03 5.55
C GLY A 329 -36.53 7.42 6.09
N PHE A 330 -35.61 8.38 5.98
CA PHE A 330 -35.78 9.75 6.46
C PHE A 330 -36.85 10.55 5.69
N GLY A 331 -37.00 10.30 4.40
CA GLY A 331 -37.85 11.10 3.53
C GLY A 331 -39.35 10.94 3.75
N GLU A 332 -39.83 9.70 3.91
CA GLU A 332 -41.27 9.42 4.07
C GLU A 332 -41.77 9.65 5.50
N ALA A 333 -40.87 9.61 6.49
CA ALA A 333 -41.19 9.88 7.89
C ALA A 333 -41.26 11.39 8.23
N GLY A 334 -41.23 12.29 7.24
CA GLY A 334 -41.26 13.74 7.44
C GLY A 334 -39.96 14.32 8.01
N CYS A 335 -38.86 13.55 8.05
CA CYS A 335 -37.59 14.01 8.64
C CYS A 335 -36.85 15.02 7.77
N LEU A 336 -37.26 15.13 6.51
CA LEU A 336 -36.73 16.12 5.58
C LEU A 336 -37.63 17.37 5.46
N ASP A 337 -38.62 17.51 6.33
CA ASP A 337 -39.51 18.68 6.37
C ASP A 337 -38.75 19.94 6.80
N PRO A 338 -38.79 21.05 6.02
CA PRO A 338 -38.20 22.31 6.42
C PRO A 338 -38.66 22.82 7.79
N ASP A 339 -39.91 22.53 8.19
CA ASP A 339 -40.47 22.98 9.47
C ASP A 339 -39.75 22.32 10.66
N LEU A 340 -39.33 21.06 10.49
CA LEU A 340 -38.53 20.35 11.49
C LEU A 340 -37.18 21.03 11.70
N TRP A 341 -36.60 21.62 10.65
CA TRP A 341 -35.29 22.29 10.69
C TRP A 341 -35.39 23.77 11.09
N ALA A 342 -36.60 24.32 11.08
CA ALA A 342 -36.89 25.70 11.41
C ALA A 342 -37.11 25.95 12.91
N THR A 343 -37.08 24.94 13.78
CA THR A 343 -37.22 25.15 15.23
C THR A 343 -35.94 25.67 15.89
N GLU A 344 -36.05 26.46 16.96
CA GLU A 344 -34.88 27.00 17.67
C GLU A 344 -33.95 25.89 18.22
N ALA A 345 -34.50 24.74 18.58
CA ALA A 345 -33.73 23.60 19.08
C ALA A 345 -32.92 22.91 17.97
N SER A 346 -33.53 22.72 16.78
CA SER A 346 -32.97 21.92 15.67
C SER A 346 -32.12 22.72 14.66
N ARG A 347 -32.45 24.00 14.40
CA ARG A 347 -31.69 24.94 13.54
C ARG A 347 -30.16 24.82 13.68
N PRO A 348 -29.62 24.93 14.89
CA PRO A 348 -28.17 24.87 15.11
C PRO A 348 -27.55 23.48 14.81
N TRP A 349 -28.29 22.38 14.95
CA TRP A 349 -27.82 21.06 14.52
C TRP A 349 -27.82 20.91 13.00
N MET A 350 -28.88 21.38 12.34
CA MET A 350 -28.94 21.43 10.88
C MET A 350 -27.78 22.26 10.29
N ALA A 351 -27.50 23.43 10.86
CA ALA A 351 -26.37 24.25 10.46
C ALA A 351 -25.03 23.48 10.52
N MET A 352 -24.81 22.68 11.57
CA MET A 352 -23.61 21.84 11.66
C MET A 352 -23.59 20.69 10.66
N VAL A 353 -24.72 20.04 10.37
CA VAL A 353 -24.80 19.02 9.31
C VAL A 353 -24.40 19.64 7.97
N VAL A 354 -24.95 20.80 7.62
CA VAL A 354 -24.61 21.50 6.36
C VAL A 354 -23.15 21.93 6.34
N LEU A 355 -22.63 22.52 7.41
CA LEU A 355 -21.23 22.93 7.48
C LEU A 355 -20.27 21.74 7.40
N ALA A 356 -20.59 20.63 8.08
CA ALA A 356 -19.85 19.38 7.98
C ALA A 356 -19.84 18.84 6.55
N LEU A 357 -21.00 18.84 5.86
CA LEU A 357 -21.08 18.43 4.46
C LEU A 357 -20.25 19.34 3.54
N VAL A 358 -20.31 20.67 3.72
CA VAL A 358 -19.52 21.62 2.93
C VAL A 358 -18.02 21.40 3.13
N VAL A 359 -17.56 21.24 4.37
CA VAL A 359 -16.14 20.96 4.66
C VAL A 359 -15.73 19.59 4.10
N GLY A 360 -16.56 18.56 4.26
CA GLY A 360 -16.31 17.22 3.74
C GLY A 360 -16.22 17.18 2.20
N ILE A 361 -17.16 17.83 1.50
CA ILE A 361 -17.15 17.97 0.04
C ILE A 361 -15.95 18.79 -0.41
N GLY A 362 -15.62 19.88 0.29
CA GLY A 362 -14.43 20.69 0.03
C GLY A 362 -13.14 19.87 0.14
N ALA A 363 -13.00 19.07 1.20
CA ALA A 363 -11.88 18.16 1.38
C ALA A 363 -11.81 17.09 0.27
N ALA A 364 -12.94 16.45 -0.06
CA ALA A 364 -13.00 15.47 -1.14
C ALA A 364 -12.63 16.08 -2.50
N TRP A 365 -13.17 17.25 -2.83
CA TRP A 365 -12.82 17.98 -4.04
C TRP A 365 -11.32 18.32 -4.10
N ARG A 366 -10.74 18.78 -2.99
CA ARG A 366 -9.30 19.04 -2.89
C ARG A 366 -8.46 17.77 -3.07
N THR A 367 -8.88 16.66 -2.47
CA THR A 367 -8.22 15.37 -2.62
C THR A 367 -8.27 14.84 -4.06
N GLY A 368 -9.42 14.95 -4.72
CA GLY A 368 -9.58 14.53 -6.12
C GLY A 368 -8.92 15.47 -7.15
N SER A 369 -8.80 16.76 -6.84
CA SER A 369 -8.22 17.77 -7.75
C SER A 369 -6.72 17.97 -7.58
N MET A 370 -6.12 17.47 -6.50
CA MET A 370 -4.68 17.60 -6.26
C MET A 370 -3.89 16.99 -7.42
N ARG A 371 -2.81 17.68 -7.84
CA ARG A 371 -1.88 17.20 -8.84
C ARG A 371 -0.53 16.92 -8.18
N LEU A 372 0.02 15.75 -8.44
CA LEU A 372 1.36 15.36 -7.97
C LEU A 372 2.41 15.59 -9.05
N ASP A 373 1.99 15.67 -10.31
CA ASP A 373 2.87 15.90 -11.45
C ASP A 373 3.09 17.40 -11.66
N PRO A 374 4.36 17.87 -11.77
CA PRO A 374 4.64 19.23 -12.19
C PRO A 374 4.15 19.43 -13.63
N THR A 375 3.45 20.55 -13.84
CA THR A 375 2.82 20.96 -15.10
C THR A 375 3.79 20.97 -16.28
N THR A 376 3.41 20.35 -17.40
CA THR A 376 3.97 20.67 -18.72
C THR A 376 3.48 22.05 -19.15
N GLN A 377 4.34 22.82 -19.85
CA GLN A 377 3.92 24.02 -20.57
C GLN A 377 2.98 23.67 -21.74
N PRO A 378 2.28 24.66 -22.33
CA PRO A 378 1.44 24.44 -23.51
C PRO A 378 2.27 23.86 -24.66
N THR A 379 1.67 22.91 -25.39
CA THR A 379 2.21 22.38 -26.64
C THR A 379 2.42 23.50 -27.66
N ALA A 380 3.38 23.34 -28.58
CA ALA A 380 3.74 24.33 -29.61
C ALA A 380 2.56 24.79 -30.49
N ASP A 381 1.46 24.03 -30.52
CA ASP A 381 0.23 24.33 -31.26
C ASP A 381 -0.70 25.35 -30.56
N ASP A 382 -0.40 25.82 -29.34
CA ASP A 382 -1.18 26.86 -28.65
C ASP A 382 -0.27 27.97 -28.06
N PRO A 383 0.29 28.86 -28.90
CA PRO A 383 1.17 29.95 -28.48
C PRO A 383 0.45 31.04 -27.67
N GLY A 384 -0.89 30.97 -27.51
CA GLY A 384 -1.71 31.92 -26.76
C GLY A 384 -2.04 31.51 -25.33
N GLY A 385 -1.71 30.27 -24.93
CA GLY A 385 -1.91 29.80 -23.56
C GLY A 385 -0.95 30.49 -22.61
N ALA A 386 -1.42 31.52 -21.89
CA ALA A 386 -0.64 32.17 -20.84
C ALA A 386 0.03 31.11 -19.95
N PRO A 387 1.35 31.20 -19.68
CA PRO A 387 2.00 30.30 -18.75
C PRO A 387 1.25 30.43 -17.43
N ASP A 388 0.71 29.31 -16.92
CA ASP A 388 0.08 29.28 -15.60
C ASP A 388 1.17 29.69 -14.58
N ALA A 389 1.26 31.00 -14.29
CA ALA A 389 2.09 31.62 -13.26
C ALA A 389 1.74 31.11 -11.84
N ALA A 390 0.83 30.14 -11.75
CA ALA A 390 0.41 29.42 -10.57
C ALA A 390 1.42 28.36 -10.08
N ALA A 391 2.46 27.98 -10.84
CA ALA A 391 3.42 26.98 -10.36
C ALA A 391 4.38 27.51 -9.27
N GLY A 392 4.72 28.81 -9.30
CA GLY A 392 5.56 29.46 -8.29
C GLY A 392 4.80 30.10 -7.14
N THR A 393 3.55 30.52 -7.35
CA THR A 393 2.70 31.22 -6.37
C THR A 393 1.58 30.34 -5.79
N GLY A 394 1.24 29.23 -6.43
CA GLY A 394 0.12 28.35 -6.06
C GLY A 394 0.44 27.30 -4.98
N SER A 395 1.70 27.01 -4.66
CA SER A 395 2.04 26.07 -3.58
C SER A 395 1.67 26.62 -2.19
N GLY A 396 1.82 27.93 -1.99
CA GLY A 396 1.45 28.62 -0.76
C GLY A 396 -0.06 28.73 -0.58
N ALA A 397 -0.78 29.15 -1.62
CA ALA A 397 -2.23 29.30 -1.58
C ALA A 397 -2.97 27.96 -1.42
N SER A 398 -2.50 26.90 -2.11
CA SER A 398 -3.07 25.56 -1.97
C SER A 398 -2.87 24.98 -0.56
N THR A 399 -1.67 25.13 0.01
CA THR A 399 -1.40 24.71 1.39
C THR A 399 -2.24 25.49 2.40
N ARG A 400 -2.46 26.81 2.18
CA ARG A 400 -3.34 27.62 3.03
C ARG A 400 -4.78 27.13 3.00
N LEU A 401 -5.31 26.79 1.83
CA LEU A 401 -6.68 26.27 1.71
C LEU A 401 -6.85 24.93 2.43
N ASP A 402 -5.88 24.02 2.33
CA ASP A 402 -5.93 22.75 3.03
C ASP A 402 -5.88 22.95 4.57
N VAL A 403 -5.10 23.93 5.05
CA VAL A 403 -5.10 24.34 6.47
C VAL A 403 -6.45 24.96 6.88
N VAL A 404 -7.04 25.82 6.05
CA VAL A 404 -8.37 26.42 6.31
C VAL A 404 -9.42 25.34 6.46
N LEU A 405 -9.42 24.30 5.61
CA LEU A 405 -10.35 23.17 5.73
C LEU A 405 -10.17 22.40 7.04
N VAL A 406 -8.93 22.18 7.49
CA VAL A 406 -8.66 21.54 8.79
C VAL A 406 -9.19 22.39 9.94
N VAL A 407 -8.91 23.70 9.92
CA VAL A 407 -9.38 24.63 10.95
C VAL A 407 -10.91 24.69 10.96
N ALA A 408 -11.54 24.75 9.78
CA ALA A 408 -13.00 24.73 9.67
C ALA A 408 -13.60 23.42 10.21
N GLY A 409 -13.06 22.26 9.81
CA GLY A 409 -13.51 20.96 10.33
C GLY A 409 -13.33 20.84 11.85
N ALA A 410 -12.19 21.29 12.37
CA ALA A 410 -11.92 21.30 13.81
C ALA A 410 -12.87 22.26 14.55
N ALA A 411 -13.18 23.43 13.98
CA ALA A 411 -14.10 24.39 14.58
C ALA A 411 -15.53 23.83 14.64
N VAL A 412 -16.02 23.25 13.54
CA VAL A 412 -17.34 22.59 13.46
C VAL A 412 -17.43 21.46 14.48
N LEU A 413 -16.40 20.61 14.56
CA LEU A 413 -16.34 19.51 15.54
C LEU A 413 -16.30 20.02 16.98
N THR A 414 -15.45 21.01 17.27
CA THR A 414 -15.31 21.57 18.63
C THR A 414 -16.60 22.21 19.10
N TRP A 415 -17.27 22.99 18.24
CA TRP A 415 -18.56 23.59 18.54
C TRP A 415 -19.62 22.50 18.80
N THR A 416 -19.64 21.46 17.96
CA THR A 416 -20.58 20.33 18.10
C THR A 416 -20.38 19.65 19.46
N LEU A 417 -19.14 19.30 19.82
CA LEU A 417 -18.81 18.69 21.10
C LEU A 417 -19.14 19.59 22.30
N TRP A 418 -18.83 20.88 22.20
CA TRP A 418 -19.16 21.85 23.24
C TRP A 418 -20.67 21.90 23.50
N ARG A 419 -21.46 21.90 22.44
CA ARG A 419 -22.92 21.91 22.54
C ARG A 419 -23.47 20.61 23.10
N VAL A 420 -22.98 19.46 22.63
CA VAL A 420 -23.32 18.13 23.18
C VAL A 420 -23.02 18.06 24.67
N GLY A 421 -21.86 18.55 25.12
CA GLY A 421 -21.47 18.54 26.53
C GLY A 421 -22.30 19.46 27.43
N ARG A 422 -23.04 20.42 26.86
CA ARG A 422 -23.94 21.33 27.58
C ARG A 422 -25.40 20.92 27.55
N LEU A 423 -25.76 19.86 26.83
CA LEU A 423 -27.08 19.28 26.93
C LEU A 423 -27.22 18.68 28.34
N ASP A 424 -28.02 19.32 29.19
CA ASP A 424 -28.32 18.87 30.56
C ASP A 424 -29.41 17.77 30.55
N ASP A 425 -29.30 16.89 29.57
CA ASP A 425 -30.40 16.06 29.13
C ASP A 425 -30.23 14.65 29.68
N GLN A 426 -31.19 14.18 30.48
CA GLN A 426 -31.17 12.84 31.10
C GLN A 426 -31.68 11.75 30.16
N THR A 427 -32.13 12.10 28.95
CA THR A 427 -32.63 11.15 27.96
C THR A 427 -31.51 10.21 27.47
N PRO A 428 -31.61 8.90 27.71
CA PRO A 428 -30.63 7.94 27.22
C PRO A 428 -30.80 7.62 25.74
N TRP A 429 -29.77 7.00 25.18
CA TRP A 429 -29.66 6.68 23.75
C TRP A 429 -30.61 5.55 23.31
N VAL A 430 -31.05 4.71 24.25
CA VAL A 430 -31.90 3.54 23.99
C VAL A 430 -33.29 3.80 24.57
N VAL A 431 -34.29 3.84 23.68
CA VAL A 431 -35.72 3.79 23.99
C VAL A 431 -36.33 2.85 22.95
N ASP A 432 -37.21 1.95 23.38
CA ASP A 432 -37.65 0.73 22.67
C ASP A 432 -37.73 0.83 21.12
N GLY A 433 -37.09 -0.15 20.45
CA GLY A 433 -37.33 -0.50 19.05
C GLY A 433 -36.53 0.23 17.95
N GLY A 434 -35.66 1.20 18.27
CA GLY A 434 -34.87 1.97 17.28
C GLY A 434 -33.35 1.74 17.31
N PRO A 435 -32.60 2.14 16.25
CA PRO A 435 -31.14 2.11 16.25
C PRO A 435 -30.57 2.99 17.38
N PRO A 436 -29.58 2.50 18.13
CA PRO A 436 -29.04 3.18 19.29
C PRO A 436 -28.34 4.51 18.95
N PHE A 437 -27.90 4.68 17.70
CA PHE A 437 -27.33 5.92 17.19
C PHE A 437 -27.75 6.13 15.73
N VAL A 438 -28.62 7.13 15.51
CA VAL A 438 -29.14 7.51 14.20
C VAL A 438 -28.02 7.84 13.21
N GLY A 439 -28.02 7.18 12.04
CA GLY A 439 -27.05 7.41 10.94
C GLY A 439 -25.87 6.44 10.89
N LEU A 440 -25.63 5.62 11.92
CA LEU A 440 -24.53 4.63 11.91
C LEU A 440 -24.72 3.50 10.89
N ALA A 441 -25.95 3.17 10.51
CA ALA A 441 -26.20 2.17 9.49
C ALA A 441 -26.00 2.72 8.06
N ALA A 442 -26.38 3.97 7.81
CA ALA A 442 -26.37 4.55 6.46
C ALA A 442 -24.98 4.98 5.99
N VAL A 443 -24.15 5.51 6.90
CA VAL A 443 -22.83 6.06 6.58
C VAL A 443 -21.86 5.00 6.03
N PRO A 444 -21.59 3.87 6.72
CA PRO A 444 -20.71 2.82 6.20
C PRO A 444 -21.20 2.25 4.87
N THR A 445 -22.51 2.01 4.72
CA THR A 445 -23.12 1.49 3.49
C THR A 445 -22.93 2.45 2.31
N THR A 446 -23.12 3.75 2.53
CA THR A 446 -22.89 4.78 1.50
C THR A 446 -21.41 4.86 1.10
N ILE A 447 -20.50 4.77 2.08
CA ILE A 447 -19.07 4.74 1.84
C ILE A 447 -18.67 3.50 1.01
N VAL A 448 -19.20 2.32 1.36
CA VAL A 448 -18.96 1.07 0.61
C VAL A 448 -19.50 1.18 -0.82
N ALA A 449 -20.71 1.72 -1.01
CA ALA A 449 -21.28 1.94 -2.34
C ALA A 449 -20.39 2.87 -3.20
N ALA A 450 -19.89 3.96 -2.62
CA ALA A 450 -18.94 4.86 -3.29
C ALA A 450 -17.62 4.15 -3.63
N MET A 451 -17.09 3.32 -2.73
CA MET A 451 -15.89 2.52 -3.00
C MET A 451 -16.10 1.51 -4.14
N VAL A 452 -17.25 0.83 -4.18
CA VAL A 452 -17.63 -0.08 -5.27
C VAL A 452 -17.64 0.65 -6.63
N LEU A 453 -18.29 1.80 -6.70
CA LEU A 453 -18.38 2.59 -7.94
C LEU A 453 -17.01 3.10 -8.41
N LEU A 454 -16.19 3.60 -7.49
CA LEU A 454 -14.81 4.03 -7.80
C LEU A 454 -13.93 2.84 -8.21
N ALA A 455 -14.11 1.65 -7.60
CA ALA A 455 -13.42 0.44 -8.04
C ALA A 455 -13.79 0.09 -9.49
N ILE A 456 -15.08 0.07 -9.85
CA ILE A 456 -15.52 -0.17 -11.25
C ILE A 456 -14.87 0.85 -12.21
N ALA A 457 -14.95 2.15 -11.88
CA ALA A 457 -14.35 3.19 -12.70
C ALA A 457 -12.82 3.01 -12.85
N SER A 458 -12.12 2.56 -11.79
CA SER A 458 -10.68 2.33 -11.82
C SER A 458 -10.22 1.24 -12.81
N ALA A 459 -11.07 0.24 -13.11
CA ALA A 459 -10.79 -0.78 -14.12
C ALA A 459 -10.72 -0.21 -15.54
N GLY A 460 -11.31 0.98 -15.75
CA GLY A 460 -11.36 1.72 -17.01
C GLY A 460 -10.19 2.67 -17.25
N LEU A 461 -9.31 2.92 -16.26
CA LEU A 461 -8.25 3.93 -16.36
C LEU A 461 -7.29 3.62 -17.53
N ARG A 462 -6.70 2.42 -17.54
CA ARG A 462 -5.85 1.94 -18.66
C ARG A 462 -6.64 1.57 -19.93
N ALA A 463 -7.97 1.60 -19.87
CA ALA A 463 -8.82 1.52 -21.06
C ALA A 463 -9.17 2.91 -21.61
N HIS A 464 -8.55 3.96 -21.06
CA HIS A 464 -8.76 5.37 -21.40
C HIS A 464 -10.24 5.79 -21.36
N VAL A 465 -10.97 5.31 -20.34
CA VAL A 465 -12.32 5.80 -20.05
C VAL A 465 -12.18 7.21 -19.47
N GLY A 466 -12.56 8.23 -20.25
CA GLY A 466 -12.40 9.62 -19.84
C GLY A 466 -13.29 10.01 -18.65
N ALA A 467 -12.82 10.96 -17.84
CA ALA A 467 -13.56 11.51 -16.69
C ALA A 467 -14.95 12.04 -17.02
N ARG A 468 -15.12 12.57 -18.24
CA ARG A 468 -16.42 13.04 -18.75
C ARG A 468 -17.48 11.94 -18.81
N VAL A 469 -17.08 10.67 -18.80
CA VAL A 469 -17.97 9.52 -18.84
C VAL A 469 -18.14 8.92 -17.46
N TRP A 470 -17.04 8.60 -16.77
CA TRP A 470 -17.16 7.89 -15.48
C TRP A 470 -17.64 8.79 -14.34
N VAL A 471 -17.26 10.08 -14.30
CA VAL A 471 -17.69 11.00 -13.22
C VAL A 471 -19.21 11.14 -13.15
N PRO A 472 -19.93 11.50 -14.24
CA PRO A 472 -21.39 11.64 -14.14
C PRO A 472 -22.10 10.32 -13.83
N LEU A 473 -21.58 9.18 -14.30
CA LEU A 473 -22.16 7.87 -13.97
C LEU A 473 -21.98 7.51 -12.49
N VAL A 474 -20.78 7.77 -11.92
CA VAL A 474 -20.51 7.55 -10.50
C VAL A 474 -21.34 8.50 -9.64
N VAL A 475 -21.31 9.81 -9.94
CA VAL A 475 -22.05 10.82 -9.17
C VAL A 475 -23.56 10.58 -9.29
N GLY A 476 -24.08 10.32 -10.49
CA GLY A 476 -25.49 10.03 -10.70
C GLY A 476 -25.93 8.76 -9.96
N SER A 477 -25.12 7.69 -9.99
CA SER A 477 -25.40 6.47 -9.24
C SER A 477 -25.37 6.69 -7.73
N LEU A 478 -24.47 7.54 -7.22
CA LEU A 478 -24.41 7.89 -5.80
C LEU A 478 -25.60 8.74 -5.37
N LEU A 479 -26.01 9.72 -6.17
CA LEU A 479 -27.17 10.55 -5.88
C LEU A 479 -28.46 9.72 -5.92
N ALA A 480 -28.62 8.83 -6.91
CA ALA A 480 -29.77 7.93 -6.99
C ALA A 480 -29.80 6.93 -5.81
N GLY A 481 -28.63 6.37 -5.45
CA GLY A 481 -28.50 5.52 -4.27
C GLY A 481 -28.78 6.27 -2.97
N LEU A 482 -28.33 7.52 -2.85
CA LEU A 482 -28.64 8.38 -1.70
C LEU A 482 -30.15 8.60 -1.59
N VAL A 483 -30.84 8.88 -2.70
CA VAL A 483 -32.31 8.98 -2.72
C VAL A 483 -32.94 7.68 -2.24
N ALA A 484 -32.48 6.52 -2.73
CA ALA A 484 -33.00 5.21 -2.28
C ALA A 484 -32.73 4.92 -0.80
N THR A 485 -31.61 5.39 -0.25
CA THR A 485 -31.31 5.23 1.20
C THR A 485 -32.12 6.18 2.07
N LEU A 486 -32.43 7.39 1.57
CA LEU A 486 -33.19 8.40 2.31
C LEU A 486 -34.70 8.17 2.22
N TRP A 487 -35.23 7.74 1.09
CA TRP A 487 -36.63 7.32 0.91
C TRP A 487 -36.63 5.81 0.71
N GLN A 488 -36.83 5.05 1.79
CA GLN A 488 -36.82 3.58 1.75
C GLN A 488 -38.18 2.97 1.46
N ASP A 489 -39.24 3.70 1.77
CA ASP A 489 -40.61 3.33 1.45
C ASP A 489 -41.01 3.99 0.12
N GLY A 490 -42.03 3.43 -0.55
CA GLY A 490 -42.63 4.03 -1.73
C GLY A 490 -41.84 3.99 -3.05
N ALA A 491 -42.33 4.74 -4.05
CA ALA A 491 -41.81 4.72 -5.41
C ALA A 491 -40.40 5.33 -5.54
N ALA A 492 -40.06 6.30 -4.68
CA ALA A 492 -38.76 6.97 -4.71
C ALA A 492 -37.61 5.99 -4.40
N HIS A 493 -37.81 5.06 -3.46
CA HIS A 493 -36.89 3.96 -3.21
C HIS A 493 -36.62 3.14 -4.46
N ALA A 494 -37.69 2.58 -5.04
CA ALA A 494 -37.61 1.69 -6.20
C ALA A 494 -36.97 2.38 -7.42
N TRP A 495 -37.37 3.62 -7.72
CA TRP A 495 -36.77 4.39 -8.81
C TRP A 495 -35.31 4.75 -8.55
N GLY A 496 -34.96 5.12 -7.32
CA GLY A 496 -33.59 5.40 -6.91
C GLY A 496 -32.68 4.18 -7.06
N GLU A 497 -33.13 3.01 -6.59
CA GLU A 497 -32.38 1.75 -6.73
C GLU A 497 -32.19 1.35 -8.19
N VAL A 498 -33.27 1.38 -8.98
CA VAL A 498 -33.21 1.03 -10.40
C VAL A 498 -32.29 1.98 -11.15
N LEU A 499 -32.41 3.29 -10.93
CA LEU A 499 -31.55 4.28 -11.57
C LEU A 499 -30.09 4.12 -11.16
N ALA A 500 -29.81 3.90 -9.87
CA ALA A 500 -28.45 3.62 -9.39
C ALA A 500 -27.87 2.36 -10.06
N ALA A 501 -28.64 1.28 -10.12
CA ALA A 501 -28.23 0.03 -10.75
C ALA A 501 -27.99 0.19 -12.26
N VAL A 502 -28.85 0.94 -12.97
CA VAL A 502 -28.70 1.23 -14.40
C VAL A 502 -27.44 2.04 -14.67
N LEU A 503 -27.19 3.10 -13.89
CA LEU A 503 -26.00 3.94 -14.06
C LEU A 503 -24.70 3.19 -13.72
N ALA A 504 -24.70 2.38 -12.65
CA ALA A 504 -23.60 1.50 -12.31
C ALA A 504 -23.36 0.42 -13.39
N GLY A 505 -24.43 -0.16 -13.93
CA GLY A 505 -24.39 -1.13 -15.03
C GLY A 505 -23.85 -0.51 -16.32
N ALA A 506 -24.25 0.72 -16.65
CA ALA A 506 -23.73 1.48 -17.77
C ALA A 506 -22.23 1.77 -17.61
N LEU A 507 -21.79 2.16 -16.42
CA LEU A 507 -20.38 2.35 -16.09
C LEU A 507 -19.58 1.05 -16.30
N PHE A 508 -20.08 -0.06 -15.76
CA PHE A 508 -19.47 -1.38 -15.93
C PHE A 508 -19.37 -1.78 -17.41
N LEU A 509 -20.45 -1.60 -18.18
CA LEU A 509 -20.50 -1.92 -19.60
C LEU A 509 -19.50 -1.09 -20.41
N VAL A 510 -19.42 0.23 -20.17
CA VAL A 510 -18.44 1.11 -20.83
C VAL A 510 -17.01 0.64 -20.55
N VAL A 511 -16.70 0.35 -19.28
CA VAL A 511 -15.38 -0.14 -18.86
C VAL A 511 -15.06 -1.48 -19.50
N LEU A 512 -16.03 -2.40 -19.56
CA LEU A 512 -15.88 -3.71 -20.18
C LEU A 512 -15.62 -3.60 -21.68
N VAL A 513 -16.46 -2.86 -22.41
CA VAL A 513 -16.35 -2.69 -23.87
C VAL A 513 -15.05 -2.01 -24.25
N ARG A 514 -14.68 -0.91 -23.57
CA ARG A 514 -13.38 -0.25 -23.79
C ARG A 514 -12.22 -1.17 -23.45
N GLY A 515 -12.37 -1.96 -22.40
CA GLY A 515 -11.36 -2.92 -21.98
C GLY A 515 -11.12 -4.06 -22.97
N LEU A 516 -12.17 -4.56 -23.63
CA LEU A 516 -12.08 -5.61 -24.65
C LEU A 516 -11.45 -5.10 -25.96
N ARG A 517 -11.63 -3.81 -26.27
CA ARG A 517 -11.11 -3.17 -27.50
C ARG A 517 -9.65 -2.72 -27.42
N ASN A 518 -8.96 -2.86 -26.28
CA ASN A 518 -7.58 -2.40 -26.11
C ASN A 518 -6.59 -3.59 -26.09
N PRO A 519 -5.96 -3.96 -27.23
CA PRO A 519 -5.10 -5.13 -27.35
C PRO A 519 -3.78 -5.00 -26.57
N GLY A 520 -3.27 -3.78 -26.35
CA GLY A 520 -2.01 -3.51 -25.63
C GLY A 520 -2.01 -3.94 -24.15
N ARG A 521 -3.18 -4.25 -23.59
CA ARG A 521 -3.34 -4.66 -22.19
C ARG A 521 -2.79 -6.05 -21.88
N ARG A 522 -2.58 -6.93 -22.88
CA ARG A 522 -2.11 -8.31 -22.63
C ARG A 522 -0.73 -8.36 -21.95
N ALA A 523 0.13 -7.40 -22.27
CA ALA A 523 1.46 -7.22 -21.67
C ALA A 523 1.42 -6.48 -20.33
N GLN A 524 0.25 -6.10 -19.82
CA GLN A 524 0.07 -5.38 -18.55
C GLN A 524 -0.51 -6.30 -17.47
N GLY A 525 -0.23 -5.99 -16.21
CA GLY A 525 -0.72 -6.69 -15.03
C GLY A 525 -2.24 -6.76 -14.99
N TRP A 526 -2.81 -7.95 -14.77
CA TRP A 526 -4.25 -8.21 -14.79
C TRP A 526 -4.96 -7.74 -16.06
N GLY A 527 -4.23 -7.68 -17.17
CA GLY A 527 -4.74 -7.09 -18.39
C GLY A 527 -5.04 -5.60 -18.21
N GLY A 528 -4.17 -4.84 -17.55
CA GLY A 528 -4.32 -3.42 -17.25
C GLY A 528 -5.39 -3.08 -16.22
N ARG A 529 -5.79 -4.02 -15.36
CA ARG A 529 -6.80 -3.82 -14.29
C ARG A 529 -6.17 -3.66 -12.90
N GLY A 530 -4.87 -3.36 -12.84
CA GLY A 530 -4.12 -3.16 -11.59
C GLY A 530 -4.83 -2.24 -10.58
N PRO A 531 -5.35 -1.06 -10.99
CA PRO A 531 -6.04 -0.18 -10.06
C PRO A 531 -7.25 -0.86 -9.41
N PHE A 532 -8.12 -1.50 -10.20
CA PHE A 532 -9.28 -2.23 -9.70
C PHE A 532 -8.90 -3.36 -8.74
N VAL A 533 -7.87 -4.13 -9.09
CA VAL A 533 -7.40 -5.24 -8.27
C VAL A 533 -6.94 -4.75 -6.89
N MET A 534 -6.10 -3.72 -6.87
CA MET A 534 -5.54 -3.18 -5.64
C MET A 534 -6.60 -2.46 -4.79
N LEU A 535 -7.49 -1.68 -5.40
CA LEU A 535 -8.59 -1.02 -4.69
C LEU A 535 -9.58 -2.03 -4.10
N SER A 536 -9.93 -3.09 -4.84
CA SER A 536 -10.86 -4.11 -4.34
C SER A 536 -10.28 -4.89 -3.16
N ILE A 537 -8.98 -5.23 -3.21
CA ILE A 537 -8.28 -5.85 -2.07
C ILE A 537 -8.21 -4.87 -0.89
N ALA A 538 -7.89 -3.60 -1.13
CA ALA A 538 -7.85 -2.59 -0.08
C ALA A 538 -9.20 -2.47 0.65
N ALA A 539 -10.30 -2.38 -0.10
CA ALA A 539 -11.65 -2.34 0.44
C ALA A 539 -12.02 -3.62 1.20
N GLY A 540 -11.75 -4.79 0.62
CA GLY A 540 -12.04 -6.07 1.25
C GLY A 540 -11.28 -6.24 2.57
N VAL A 541 -9.99 -5.95 2.59
CA VAL A 541 -9.18 -5.99 3.82
C VAL A 541 -9.68 -4.98 4.84
N ALA A 542 -9.98 -3.74 4.43
CA ALA A 542 -10.52 -2.72 5.33
C ALA A 542 -11.84 -3.16 5.95
N MET A 543 -12.76 -3.71 5.16
CA MET A 543 -14.05 -4.21 5.66
C MET A 543 -13.90 -5.45 6.56
N VAL A 544 -12.98 -6.37 6.26
CA VAL A 544 -12.69 -7.49 7.17
C VAL A 544 -12.18 -6.98 8.51
N LEU A 545 -11.27 -6.00 8.52
CA LEU A 545 -10.75 -5.40 9.75
C LEU A 545 -11.85 -4.64 10.51
N SER A 546 -12.70 -3.87 9.81
CA SER A 546 -13.81 -3.15 10.42
C SER A 546 -14.87 -4.08 11.01
N ALA A 547 -15.28 -5.11 10.26
CA ALA A 547 -16.22 -6.11 10.75
C ALA A 547 -15.64 -6.90 11.93
N ALA A 548 -14.38 -7.33 11.86
CA ALA A 548 -13.71 -8.00 12.98
C ALA A 548 -13.62 -7.12 14.24
N ALA A 549 -13.36 -5.82 14.07
CA ALA A 549 -13.27 -4.89 15.19
C ALA A 549 -14.64 -4.65 15.85
N VAL A 550 -15.69 -4.40 15.07
CA VAL A 550 -17.05 -4.16 15.57
C VAL A 550 -17.63 -5.45 16.17
N LEU A 551 -17.63 -6.55 15.41
CA LEU A 551 -18.18 -7.83 15.85
C LEU A 551 -17.39 -8.44 17.01
N GLY A 552 -16.07 -8.31 16.99
CA GLY A 552 -15.21 -8.76 18.08
C GLY A 552 -15.45 -7.97 19.37
N LEU A 553 -15.65 -6.64 19.26
CA LEU A 553 -16.03 -5.82 20.41
C LEU A 553 -17.40 -6.22 20.96
N VAL A 554 -18.40 -6.37 20.11
CA VAL A 554 -19.75 -6.81 20.52
C VAL A 554 -19.69 -8.18 21.19
N ALA A 555 -19.03 -9.17 20.57
CA ALA A 555 -18.88 -10.51 21.13
C ALA A 555 -18.14 -10.50 22.49
N TRP A 556 -17.14 -9.62 22.65
CA TRP A 556 -16.44 -9.45 23.93
C TRP A 556 -17.32 -8.81 25.00
N LEU A 557 -18.12 -7.78 24.64
CA LEU A 557 -19.03 -7.11 25.57
C LEU A 557 -20.21 -8.02 26.01
N GLN A 558 -20.63 -8.93 25.14
CA GLN A 558 -21.68 -9.92 25.41
C GLN A 558 -21.17 -11.16 26.15
N ALA A 559 -19.86 -11.40 26.18
CA ALA A 559 -19.30 -12.55 26.86
C ALA A 559 -19.64 -12.47 28.37
N PRO A 560 -20.17 -13.56 28.98
CA PRO A 560 -20.40 -13.57 30.41
C PRO A 560 -19.08 -13.29 31.11
N ALA A 561 -19.07 -12.31 32.02
CA ALA A 561 -17.92 -12.07 32.86
C ALA A 561 -17.61 -13.36 33.66
N ALA A 562 -16.36 -13.56 34.11
CA ALA A 562 -15.90 -14.76 34.83
C ALA A 562 -16.96 -15.30 35.82
N ALA A 563 -17.03 -16.63 36.05
CA ALA A 563 -18.10 -17.29 36.83
C ALA A 563 -18.43 -16.62 38.19
N GLU A 564 -17.44 -15.98 38.82
CA GLU A 564 -17.55 -15.15 40.02
C GLU A 564 -18.52 -13.94 39.88
N ASN A 565 -18.82 -13.53 38.66
CA ASN A 565 -19.66 -12.38 38.31
C ASN A 565 -21.09 -12.77 37.90
N ALA A 566 -21.37 -14.07 37.69
CA ALA A 566 -22.68 -14.60 37.29
C ALA A 566 -23.61 -14.86 38.49
N THR A 567 -23.07 -14.86 39.72
CA THR A 567 -23.83 -15.03 40.95
C THR A 567 -23.77 -13.74 41.75
N VAL A 568 -24.84 -12.94 41.76
CA VAL A 568 -25.09 -12.04 42.88
C VAL A 568 -25.71 -12.92 43.97
N PRO A 569 -25.03 -13.21 45.09
CA PRO A 569 -25.65 -13.94 46.18
C PRO A 569 -26.93 -13.22 46.59
N SER A 570 -28.01 -13.94 46.90
CA SER A 570 -29.25 -13.34 47.38
C SER A 570 -29.03 -12.40 48.57
N ALA A 571 -28.01 -12.68 49.39
CA ALA A 571 -27.58 -11.78 50.48
C ALA A 571 -27.06 -10.42 50.00
N VAL A 572 -26.44 -10.33 48.82
CA VAL A 572 -25.96 -9.08 48.22
C VAL A 572 -27.11 -8.31 47.58
N SER A 573 -28.08 -8.99 46.94
CA SER A 573 -29.32 -8.33 46.52
C SER A 573 -30.06 -7.79 47.74
N THR A 574 -30.22 -8.58 48.80
CA THR A 574 -30.88 -8.14 50.04
C THR A 574 -30.12 -7.04 50.79
N ALA A 575 -28.78 -7.04 50.75
CA ALA A 575 -27.98 -5.95 51.31
C ALA A 575 -28.10 -4.65 50.49
N LEU A 576 -28.22 -4.77 49.17
CA LEU A 576 -28.46 -3.65 48.27
C LEU A 576 -29.88 -3.09 48.46
N GLU A 577 -30.87 -3.97 48.61
CA GLU A 577 -32.27 -3.67 48.98
C GLU A 577 -32.35 -2.93 50.32
N ALA A 578 -31.59 -3.38 51.33
CA ALA A 578 -31.49 -2.71 52.62
C ALA A 578 -30.80 -1.34 52.52
N ALA A 579 -29.75 -1.20 51.70
CA ALA A 579 -29.04 0.07 51.49
C ALA A 579 -29.91 1.12 50.75
N THR A 580 -30.78 0.72 49.82
CA THR A 580 -31.77 1.59 49.16
C THR A 580 -32.79 2.21 50.12
N SER A 581 -33.04 1.58 51.27
CA SER A 581 -34.05 2.02 52.24
C SER A 581 -33.56 3.08 53.23
N GLN A 582 -32.24 3.30 53.33
CA GLN A 582 -31.65 4.17 54.36
C GLN A 582 -31.02 5.46 53.83
N ASP A 583 -30.71 5.56 52.53
CA ASP A 583 -30.31 6.81 51.88
C ASP A 583 -30.54 6.68 50.36
N THR A 584 -30.90 7.76 49.67
CA THR A 584 -30.91 7.78 48.19
C THR A 584 -29.52 7.39 47.71
N LEU A 585 -29.35 6.22 47.10
CA LEU A 585 -28.06 5.70 46.68
C LEU A 585 -27.28 6.75 45.86
N ARG A 586 -26.25 7.35 46.47
CA ARG A 586 -25.34 8.28 45.78
C ARG A 586 -24.43 7.59 44.77
N ASP A 587 -24.27 6.28 44.87
CA ASP A 587 -23.43 5.47 43.98
C ASP A 587 -24.27 4.64 43.01
N PRO A 588 -23.90 4.59 41.70
CA PRO A 588 -24.63 3.84 40.70
C PRO A 588 -24.58 2.35 41.05
N VAL A 589 -25.74 1.71 41.06
CA VAL A 589 -25.82 0.26 41.27
C VAL A 589 -25.33 -0.42 39.99
N VAL A 590 -24.22 -1.14 40.10
CA VAL A 590 -23.80 -2.06 39.05
C VAL A 590 -24.64 -3.33 39.18
N VAL A 591 -25.82 -3.34 38.54
CA VAL A 591 -26.66 -4.54 38.46
C VAL A 591 -26.08 -5.46 37.40
N ARG A 592 -25.64 -6.64 37.84
CA ARG A 592 -25.19 -7.72 36.94
C ARG A 592 -26.40 -8.56 36.60
N LEU A 593 -26.96 -8.32 35.41
CA LEU A 593 -28.13 -9.05 34.93
C LEU A 593 -27.77 -10.54 34.75
N GLY A 594 -28.65 -11.43 35.21
CA GLY A 594 -28.47 -12.89 35.09
C GLY A 594 -28.60 -13.42 33.66
N THR A 595 -29.02 -12.58 32.71
CA THR A 595 -29.16 -12.92 31.28
C THR A 595 -28.27 -11.99 30.44
N PRO A 596 -27.45 -12.53 29.50
CA PRO A 596 -26.64 -11.70 28.62
C PRO A 596 -27.51 -10.79 27.76
N GLN A 597 -27.22 -9.49 27.77
CA GLN A 597 -27.90 -8.50 26.93
C GLN A 597 -27.49 -8.68 25.45
N THR A 598 -28.47 -8.70 24.54
CA THR A 598 -28.23 -8.77 23.10
C THR A 598 -27.95 -7.38 22.56
N LEU A 599 -26.68 -7.09 22.23
CA LEU A 599 -26.28 -5.81 21.66
C LEU A 599 -26.67 -5.75 20.17
N VAL A 600 -27.23 -4.61 19.77
CA VAL A 600 -27.54 -4.31 18.38
C VAL A 600 -26.23 -4.03 17.63
N THR A 601 -25.97 -4.83 16.61
CA THR A 601 -24.85 -4.62 15.69
C THR A 601 -25.39 -3.99 14.40
N PRO A 602 -24.71 -2.99 13.81
CA PRO A 602 -25.12 -2.46 12.52
C PRO A 602 -25.04 -3.54 11.43
N GLU A 603 -26.13 -3.68 10.68
CA GLU A 603 -26.36 -4.75 9.69
C GLU A 603 -25.19 -4.90 8.70
N GLY A 604 -24.68 -3.79 8.15
CA GLY A 604 -23.62 -3.81 7.14
C GLY A 604 -22.30 -4.50 7.56
N TYR A 605 -21.96 -4.55 8.86
CA TYR A 605 -20.78 -5.31 9.31
C TYR A 605 -21.07 -6.81 9.43
N GLN A 606 -22.29 -7.18 9.83
CA GLN A 606 -22.74 -8.58 9.90
C GLN A 606 -22.90 -9.17 8.50
N ASP A 607 -23.58 -8.46 7.60
CA ASP A 607 -23.79 -8.89 6.21
C ASP A 607 -22.47 -9.13 5.50
N PHE A 608 -21.50 -8.22 5.69
CA PHE A 608 -20.16 -8.37 5.15
C PHE A 608 -19.43 -9.60 5.71
N ALA A 609 -19.57 -9.90 7.01
CA ALA A 609 -18.93 -11.06 7.61
C ALA A 609 -19.48 -12.37 7.02
N ILE A 610 -20.80 -12.49 6.89
CA ILE A 610 -21.47 -13.65 6.29
C ILE A 610 -20.95 -13.87 4.86
N VAL A 611 -21.03 -12.83 4.03
CA VAL A 611 -20.60 -12.88 2.64
C VAL A 611 -19.11 -13.20 2.51
N SER A 612 -18.27 -12.62 3.38
CA SER A 612 -16.83 -12.85 3.36
C SER A 612 -16.47 -14.31 3.63
N VAL A 613 -17.15 -14.98 4.58
CA VAL A 613 -16.91 -16.40 4.84
C VAL A 613 -17.31 -17.25 3.64
N ALA A 614 -18.47 -17.00 3.03
CA ALA A 614 -18.88 -17.70 1.82
C ALA A 614 -17.85 -17.55 0.69
N VAL A 615 -17.34 -16.33 0.50
CA VAL A 615 -16.31 -16.02 -0.48
C VAL A 615 -14.97 -16.71 -0.18
N LEU A 616 -14.54 -16.75 1.09
CA LEU A 616 -13.33 -17.45 1.51
C LEU A 616 -13.43 -18.96 1.28
N LEU A 617 -14.60 -19.56 1.48
CA LEU A 617 -14.84 -20.98 1.17
C LEU A 617 -14.67 -21.24 -0.34
N VAL A 618 -15.22 -20.39 -1.19
CA VAL A 618 -15.04 -20.50 -2.65
C VAL A 618 -13.57 -20.35 -3.04
N LEU A 619 -12.84 -19.42 -2.43
CA LEU A 619 -11.41 -19.25 -2.65
C LEU A 619 -10.62 -20.49 -2.20
N ALA A 620 -10.96 -21.08 -1.06
CA ALA A 620 -10.33 -22.31 -0.57
C ALA A 620 -10.55 -23.48 -1.54
N VAL A 621 -11.78 -23.62 -2.09
CA VAL A 621 -12.08 -24.61 -3.14
C VAL A 621 -11.25 -24.35 -4.39
N LEU A 622 -11.14 -23.09 -4.85
CA LEU A 622 -10.31 -22.74 -6.01
C LEU A 622 -8.84 -23.13 -5.77
N LEU A 623 -8.28 -22.82 -4.60
CA LEU A 623 -6.91 -23.19 -4.24
C LEU A 623 -6.73 -24.71 -4.17
N ALA A 624 -7.70 -25.44 -3.63
CA ALA A 624 -7.70 -26.90 -3.61
C ALA A 624 -7.71 -27.47 -5.04
N VAL A 625 -8.61 -26.99 -5.91
CA VAL A 625 -8.67 -27.39 -7.33
C VAL A 625 -7.35 -27.12 -8.05
N LEU A 626 -6.72 -25.97 -7.80
CA LEU A 626 -5.41 -25.65 -8.36
C LEU A 626 -4.31 -26.54 -7.81
N GLY A 627 -4.36 -26.89 -6.52
CA GLY A 627 -3.45 -27.84 -5.89
C GLY A 627 -3.57 -29.25 -6.49
N LEU A 628 -4.79 -29.77 -6.60
CA LEU A 628 -5.07 -31.07 -7.23
C LEU A 628 -4.63 -31.06 -8.70
N ARG A 629 -4.98 -30.02 -9.45
CA ARG A 629 -4.58 -29.88 -10.86
C ARG A 629 -3.06 -29.86 -11.00
N SER A 630 -2.37 -29.13 -10.13
CA SER A 630 -0.91 -29.07 -10.14
C SER A 630 -0.29 -30.41 -9.77
N ALA A 631 -0.89 -31.18 -8.86
CA ALA A 631 -0.45 -32.54 -8.54
C ALA A 631 -0.58 -33.48 -9.74
N VAL A 632 -1.66 -33.37 -10.54
CA VAL A 632 -1.83 -34.13 -11.78
C VAL A 632 -0.76 -33.74 -12.83
N LEU A 633 -0.47 -32.44 -12.95
CA LEU A 633 0.49 -31.90 -13.92
C LEU A 633 1.96 -32.12 -13.55
N ARG A 634 2.28 -32.60 -12.33
CA ARG A 634 3.64 -33.01 -11.93
C ARG A 634 4.21 -34.18 -12.76
N ARG A 635 3.37 -34.81 -13.58
CA ARG A 635 3.78 -35.88 -14.50
C ARG A 635 4.34 -35.34 -15.82
N ASP A 636 4.13 -34.05 -16.12
CA ASP A 636 4.65 -33.42 -17.33
C ASP A 636 5.93 -32.64 -17.00
N ASP A 637 7.02 -32.86 -17.72
CA ASP A 637 8.26 -32.13 -17.50
C ASP A 637 8.11 -30.63 -17.79
N VAL A 638 8.73 -29.80 -16.95
CA VAL A 638 8.87 -28.37 -17.19
C VAL A 638 10.19 -28.13 -17.93
N PRO A 639 10.17 -27.67 -19.19
CA PRO A 639 11.37 -27.46 -19.98
C PRO A 639 12.19 -26.25 -19.49
N ASP A 640 13.45 -26.20 -19.92
CA ASP A 640 14.39 -25.10 -19.65
C ASP A 640 13.91 -23.79 -20.31
N VAL A 641 13.44 -23.90 -21.55
CA VAL A 641 12.84 -22.80 -22.32
C VAL A 641 11.34 -23.11 -22.49
N PRO A 642 10.43 -22.14 -22.20
CA PRO A 642 8.99 -22.35 -22.18
C PRO A 642 8.36 -22.39 -23.59
N VAL A 643 8.83 -23.31 -24.43
CA VAL A 643 8.29 -23.57 -25.78
C VAL A 643 7.29 -24.71 -25.71
N VAL A 644 6.09 -24.50 -26.24
CA VAL A 644 5.15 -25.60 -26.48
C VAL A 644 5.60 -26.33 -27.74
N PRO A 645 6.06 -27.59 -27.66
CA PRO A 645 6.42 -28.33 -28.86
C PRO A 645 5.16 -28.55 -29.72
N PRO A 646 5.23 -28.40 -31.05
CA PRO A 646 4.10 -28.63 -31.94
C PRO A 646 3.82 -30.14 -32.04
N VAL A 647 3.15 -30.73 -31.06
CA VAL A 647 2.89 -32.18 -31.04
C VAL A 647 1.40 -32.48 -30.88
N ARG A 648 0.85 -33.20 -31.88
CA ARG A 648 -0.46 -33.86 -31.79
C ARG A 648 -0.39 -34.91 -30.68
N ARG A 649 -1.36 -34.89 -29.77
CA ARG A 649 -1.46 -35.67 -28.53
C ARG A 649 -1.39 -37.23 -28.68
N ARG A 650 -1.19 -37.76 -29.88
CA ARG A 650 -1.24 -39.20 -30.20
C ARG A 650 0.12 -39.90 -30.26
N ASP A 651 1.24 -39.17 -30.34
CA ASP A 651 2.57 -39.78 -30.56
C ASP A 651 3.52 -39.60 -29.36
N ARG A 652 3.03 -39.67 -28.12
CA ARG A 652 3.92 -39.88 -26.95
C ARG A 652 4.38 -41.34 -27.02
N VAL A 653 5.33 -41.64 -27.90
CA VAL A 653 6.10 -42.88 -27.86
C VAL A 653 6.94 -42.78 -26.59
N VAL A 654 6.54 -43.54 -25.57
CA VAL A 654 7.41 -43.79 -24.42
C VAL A 654 8.56 -44.61 -24.98
N ASP A 655 9.74 -44.01 -25.07
CA ASP A 655 10.95 -44.74 -25.42
C ASP A 655 11.20 -45.79 -24.31
N PRO A 656 11.03 -47.09 -24.60
CA PRO A 656 11.16 -48.13 -23.59
C PRO A 656 12.62 -48.31 -23.14
N ASP A 657 13.60 -47.75 -23.86
CA ASP A 657 15.03 -47.78 -23.54
C ASP A 657 15.52 -46.50 -22.84
N ALA A 658 14.63 -45.54 -22.54
CA ALA A 658 15.00 -44.32 -21.84
C ALA A 658 15.53 -44.62 -20.43
N THR A 659 16.76 -44.19 -20.15
CA THR A 659 17.37 -44.32 -18.83
C THR A 659 16.50 -43.63 -17.77
N PRO A 660 16.29 -44.24 -16.59
CA PRO A 660 15.53 -43.59 -15.53
C PRO A 660 16.20 -42.26 -15.15
N PRO A 661 15.42 -41.19 -14.92
CA PRO A 661 15.97 -39.88 -14.64
C PRO A 661 16.82 -39.91 -13.37
N SER A 662 17.95 -39.21 -13.39
CA SER A 662 18.84 -39.10 -12.22
C SER A 662 18.11 -38.49 -11.03
N ARG A 663 18.55 -38.80 -9.80
CA ARG A 663 17.98 -38.20 -8.57
C ARG A 663 18.03 -36.68 -8.61
N GLU A 664 19.08 -36.13 -9.22
CA GLU A 664 19.25 -34.69 -9.46
C GLU A 664 18.17 -34.15 -10.40
N ALA A 665 17.96 -34.78 -11.56
CA ALA A 665 16.94 -34.37 -12.52
C ALA A 665 15.53 -34.37 -11.90
N VAL A 666 15.21 -35.39 -11.10
CA VAL A 666 13.94 -35.48 -10.36
C VAL A 666 13.81 -34.34 -9.33
N ALA A 667 14.89 -34.04 -8.59
CA ALA A 667 14.90 -32.97 -7.61
C ALA A 667 14.74 -31.58 -8.27
N VAL A 668 15.41 -31.35 -9.40
CA VAL A 668 15.29 -30.12 -10.20
C VAL A 668 13.88 -29.96 -10.75
N GLN A 669 13.29 -30.99 -11.36
CA GLN A 669 11.89 -30.93 -11.82
C GLN A 669 10.91 -30.65 -10.67
N ALA A 670 11.11 -31.28 -9.50
CA ALA A 670 10.32 -30.96 -8.31
C ALA A 670 10.50 -29.51 -7.82
N GLY A 671 11.70 -28.93 -8.00
CA GLY A 671 11.98 -27.52 -7.78
C GLY A 671 11.24 -26.61 -8.76
N ARG A 672 11.31 -26.91 -10.07
CA ARG A 672 10.59 -26.20 -11.14
C ARG A 672 9.09 -26.23 -10.92
N HIS A 673 8.49 -27.38 -10.61
CA HIS A 673 7.06 -27.48 -10.30
C HIS A 673 6.65 -26.58 -9.12
N ARG A 674 7.45 -26.55 -8.05
CA ARG A 674 7.21 -25.63 -6.91
C ARG A 674 7.30 -24.16 -7.33
N ALA A 675 8.27 -23.80 -8.18
CA ALA A 675 8.39 -22.46 -8.73
C ALA A 675 7.16 -22.06 -9.58
N THR A 676 6.70 -22.95 -10.47
CA THR A 676 5.53 -22.66 -11.31
C THR A 676 4.27 -22.35 -10.49
N LEU A 677 4.09 -22.99 -9.32
CA LEU A 677 2.96 -22.72 -8.43
C LEU A 677 2.99 -21.26 -7.97
N ALA A 678 4.16 -20.76 -7.54
CA ALA A 678 4.33 -19.37 -7.13
C ALA A 678 4.15 -18.39 -8.29
N HIS A 679 4.54 -18.76 -9.52
CA HIS A 679 4.35 -17.92 -10.71
C HIS A 679 2.88 -17.64 -11.06
N ARG A 680 1.91 -18.37 -10.46
CA ARG A 680 0.46 -18.10 -10.60
C ARG A 680 -0.04 -16.99 -9.67
N ALA A 681 0.82 -16.39 -8.85
CA ALA A 681 0.46 -15.38 -7.86
C ALA A 681 -0.32 -14.20 -8.45
N GLU A 682 0.06 -13.66 -9.61
CA GLU A 682 -0.69 -12.57 -10.26
C GLU A 682 -2.18 -12.94 -10.44
N ARG A 683 -2.47 -14.15 -10.93
CA ARG A 683 -3.84 -14.60 -11.19
C ARG A 683 -4.63 -14.85 -9.90
N LEU A 684 -3.97 -15.39 -8.88
CA LEU A 684 -4.58 -15.61 -7.56
C LEU A 684 -4.94 -14.29 -6.88
N VAL A 685 -4.06 -13.29 -6.95
CA VAL A 685 -4.33 -11.94 -6.45
C VAL A 685 -5.51 -11.31 -7.20
N GLY A 686 -5.59 -11.52 -8.53
CA GLY A 686 -6.73 -11.08 -9.33
C GLY A 686 -8.05 -11.75 -8.94
N ALA A 687 -8.03 -13.05 -8.64
CA ALA A 687 -9.20 -13.78 -8.16
C ALA A 687 -9.63 -13.29 -6.76
N LEU A 688 -8.67 -13.12 -5.83
CA LEU A 688 -8.93 -12.56 -4.51
C LEU A 688 -9.57 -11.17 -4.60
N ALA A 689 -9.09 -10.32 -5.50
CA ALA A 689 -9.67 -9.00 -5.71
C ALA A 689 -11.11 -9.06 -6.25
N LEU A 690 -11.39 -9.96 -7.19
CA LEU A 690 -12.75 -10.16 -7.72
C LEU A 690 -13.69 -10.65 -6.61
N PHE A 691 -13.22 -11.56 -5.77
CA PHE A 691 -13.94 -12.08 -4.62
C PHE A 691 -14.20 -11.01 -3.55
N ALA A 692 -13.20 -10.20 -3.22
CA ALA A 692 -13.37 -9.05 -2.32
C ALA A 692 -14.38 -8.04 -2.89
N PHE A 693 -14.31 -7.75 -4.19
CA PHE A 693 -15.27 -6.88 -4.87
C PHE A 693 -16.69 -7.45 -4.84
N ALA A 694 -16.85 -8.73 -5.16
CA ALA A 694 -18.14 -9.42 -5.12
C ALA A 694 -18.72 -9.42 -3.71
N ALA A 695 -17.88 -9.58 -2.68
CA ALA A 695 -18.31 -9.49 -1.29
C ALA A 695 -18.90 -8.11 -0.97
N LEU A 696 -18.22 -7.04 -1.35
CA LEU A 696 -18.70 -5.66 -1.14
C LEU A 696 -20.02 -5.39 -1.86
N VAL A 697 -20.16 -5.84 -3.12
CA VAL A 697 -21.41 -5.70 -3.89
C VAL A 697 -22.54 -6.48 -3.23
N ALA A 698 -22.28 -7.71 -2.78
CA ALA A 698 -23.27 -8.53 -2.12
C ALA A 698 -23.69 -7.94 -0.76
N THR A 699 -22.77 -7.34 0.02
CA THR A 699 -23.12 -6.62 1.26
C THR A 699 -24.08 -5.45 1.04
N LEU A 700 -24.08 -4.83 -0.14
CA LEU A 700 -25.05 -3.76 -0.45
C LEU A 700 -26.46 -4.29 -0.78
N ARG A 701 -26.64 -5.61 -0.87
CA ARG A 701 -27.89 -6.27 -1.30
C ARG A 701 -28.40 -7.32 -0.33
N VAL A 702 -27.51 -7.94 0.42
CA VAL A 702 -27.81 -8.90 1.48
C VAL A 702 -28.22 -8.10 2.71
N GLY A 703 -29.32 -8.50 3.35
CA GLY A 703 -29.78 -7.95 4.61
C GLY A 703 -30.57 -9.00 5.39
N ALA A 704 -30.91 -8.67 6.63
CA ALA A 704 -31.66 -9.56 7.50
C ALA A 704 -32.99 -10.01 6.85
N PRO A 705 -33.42 -11.26 7.05
CA PRO A 705 -34.69 -11.75 6.53
C PRO A 705 -35.86 -10.88 7.03
N ALA A 706 -36.87 -10.71 6.16
CA ALA A 706 -38.05 -9.91 6.47
C ALA A 706 -38.79 -10.45 7.72
N PRO A 707 -39.48 -9.60 8.50
CA PRO A 707 -40.14 -10.03 9.74
C PRO A 707 -41.18 -11.14 9.57
N ASP A 708 -41.75 -11.27 8.37
CA ASP A 708 -42.74 -12.27 7.96
C ASP A 708 -42.11 -13.52 7.34
N ALA A 709 -40.79 -13.61 7.27
CA ALA A 709 -40.10 -14.77 6.75
C ALA A 709 -40.34 -16.01 7.65
N PRO A 710 -40.32 -17.23 7.09
CA PRO A 710 -40.46 -18.45 7.89
C PRO A 710 -39.39 -18.55 8.99
N VAL A 711 -39.76 -19.06 10.17
CA VAL A 711 -38.87 -19.19 11.34
C VAL A 711 -37.53 -19.86 11.00
N TRP A 712 -37.55 -20.92 10.19
CA TRP A 712 -36.32 -21.62 9.79
C TRP A 712 -35.34 -20.73 9.01
N VAL A 713 -35.81 -19.70 8.30
CA VAL A 713 -34.96 -18.72 7.61
C VAL A 713 -34.23 -17.86 8.64
N HIS A 714 -34.92 -17.41 9.68
CA HIS A 714 -34.30 -16.68 10.79
C HIS A 714 -33.27 -17.56 11.52
N ASP A 715 -33.58 -18.83 11.76
CA ASP A 715 -32.65 -19.77 12.40
C ASP A 715 -31.37 -19.96 11.58
N VAL A 716 -31.51 -20.21 10.27
CA VAL A 716 -30.36 -20.34 9.35
C VAL A 716 -29.55 -19.04 9.31
N TRP A 717 -30.22 -17.90 9.27
CA TRP A 717 -29.57 -16.59 9.29
C TRP A 717 -28.74 -16.39 10.56
N GLN A 718 -29.29 -16.70 11.73
CA GLN A 718 -28.55 -16.60 13.00
C GLN A 718 -27.34 -17.55 13.04
N VAL A 719 -27.48 -18.78 12.53
CA VAL A 719 -26.34 -19.70 12.40
C VAL A 719 -25.24 -19.08 11.51
N CYS A 720 -25.61 -18.45 10.40
CA CYS A 720 -24.65 -17.75 9.54
C CYS A 720 -23.98 -16.57 10.26
N VAL A 721 -24.73 -15.75 11.00
CA VAL A 721 -24.20 -14.64 11.81
C VAL A 721 -23.17 -15.15 12.83
N ASP A 722 -23.51 -16.19 13.59
CA ASP A 722 -22.66 -16.74 14.64
C ASP A 722 -21.35 -17.31 14.10
N TRP A 723 -21.43 -18.14 13.06
CA TRP A 723 -20.25 -18.74 12.44
C TRP A 723 -19.37 -17.70 11.76
N SER A 724 -20.00 -16.74 11.05
CA SER A 724 -19.25 -15.71 10.35
C SER A 724 -18.54 -14.75 11.29
N THR A 725 -19.18 -14.36 12.39
CA THR A 725 -18.58 -13.57 13.46
C THR A 725 -17.34 -14.26 14.02
N LYS A 726 -17.48 -15.53 14.43
CA LYS A 726 -16.35 -16.32 14.95
C LYS A 726 -15.22 -16.45 13.93
N ALA A 727 -15.56 -16.74 12.67
CA ALA A 727 -14.58 -16.93 11.60
C ALA A 727 -13.82 -15.63 11.25
N VAL A 728 -14.50 -14.49 11.16
CA VAL A 728 -13.88 -13.20 10.83
C VAL A 728 -13.00 -12.71 11.97
N VAL A 729 -13.46 -12.83 13.22
CA VAL A 729 -12.67 -12.45 14.41
C VAL A 729 -11.45 -13.36 14.55
N ALA A 730 -11.62 -14.68 14.48
CA ALA A 730 -10.52 -15.64 14.57
C ALA A 730 -9.54 -15.49 13.40
N GLY A 731 -10.04 -15.35 12.17
CA GLY A 731 -9.23 -15.15 10.97
C GLY A 731 -8.38 -13.88 11.05
N THR A 732 -8.97 -12.77 11.50
CA THR A 732 -8.25 -11.51 11.72
C THR A 732 -7.21 -11.67 12.82
N GLY A 733 -7.56 -12.32 13.94
CA GLY A 733 -6.62 -12.65 15.00
C GLY A 733 -5.42 -13.48 14.53
N LEU A 734 -5.64 -14.47 13.65
CA LEU A 734 -4.59 -15.27 13.03
C LEU A 734 -3.71 -14.44 12.09
N ILE A 735 -4.28 -13.53 11.31
CA ILE A 735 -3.52 -12.61 10.44
C ILE A 735 -2.61 -11.73 11.31
N VAL A 736 -3.17 -11.08 12.34
CA VAL A 736 -2.40 -10.24 13.28
C VAL A 736 -1.30 -11.05 13.96
N ALA A 737 -1.63 -12.23 14.49
CA ALA A 737 -0.65 -13.13 15.10
C ALA A 737 0.46 -13.52 14.10
N SER A 738 0.12 -13.81 12.84
CA SER A 738 1.09 -14.16 11.81
C SER A 738 2.08 -13.02 11.51
N VAL A 739 1.60 -11.77 11.47
CA VAL A 739 2.42 -10.56 11.27
C VAL A 739 3.32 -10.30 12.48
N VAL A 740 2.78 -10.45 13.69
CA VAL A 740 3.54 -10.32 14.94
C VAL A 740 4.67 -11.36 15.00
N LEU A 741 4.33 -12.62 14.69
CA LEU A 741 5.26 -13.76 14.64
C LEU A 741 6.25 -13.68 13.47
N ALA A 742 5.93 -12.97 12.38
CA ALA A 742 6.85 -12.77 11.26
C ALA A 742 8.14 -12.05 11.69
N GLY A 743 8.10 -11.25 12.75
CA GLY A 743 9.30 -10.61 13.30
C GLY A 743 10.24 -11.55 14.07
N SER A 744 9.83 -12.79 14.37
CA SER A 744 10.68 -13.81 15.02
C SER A 744 10.84 -15.10 14.20
N LYS A 745 9.88 -15.45 13.35
CA LYS A 745 9.88 -16.67 12.53
C LYS A 745 10.27 -16.40 11.07
N LYS A 746 11.41 -16.96 10.63
CA LYS A 746 11.94 -16.81 9.26
C LYS A 746 10.96 -17.27 8.16
N SER A 747 10.15 -18.30 8.41
CA SER A 747 9.18 -18.83 7.45
C SER A 747 8.03 -17.84 7.14
N LEU A 748 7.65 -17.03 8.12
CA LEU A 748 6.60 -16.01 8.00
C LEU A 748 7.16 -14.64 7.60
N ALA A 749 8.44 -14.36 7.89
CA ALA A 749 9.08 -13.11 7.51
C ALA A 749 9.10 -12.87 5.99
N ARG A 750 9.31 -13.92 5.18
CA ARG A 750 9.49 -13.78 3.72
C ARG A 750 8.20 -13.35 3.00
N PRO A 751 7.03 -14.01 3.17
CA PRO A 751 5.80 -13.58 2.50
C PRO A 751 5.37 -12.16 2.90
N TRP A 752 5.42 -11.84 4.20
CA TRP A 752 5.07 -10.51 4.70
C TRP A 752 6.06 -9.43 4.26
N GLY A 753 7.36 -9.75 4.18
CA GLY A 753 8.37 -8.84 3.64
C GLY A 753 8.14 -8.50 2.16
N LEU A 754 7.76 -9.49 1.33
CA LEU A 754 7.45 -9.25 -0.09
C LEU A 754 6.24 -8.34 -0.28
N LEU A 755 5.18 -8.56 0.50
CA LEU A 755 4.00 -7.69 0.49
C LEU A 755 4.37 -6.27 0.95
N TRP A 756 5.12 -6.16 2.04
CA TRP A 756 5.55 -4.89 2.60
C TRP A 756 6.39 -4.08 1.61
N ASP A 757 7.39 -4.71 0.98
CA ASP A 757 8.27 -4.05 0.01
C ASP A 757 7.51 -3.59 -1.24
N LEU A 758 6.50 -4.34 -1.71
CA LEU A 758 5.63 -3.89 -2.80
C LEU A 758 4.90 -2.59 -2.43
N MET A 759 4.42 -2.48 -1.20
CA MET A 759 3.70 -1.29 -0.71
C MET A 759 4.63 -0.11 -0.42
N CYS A 760 5.90 -0.37 -0.09
CA CYS A 760 6.89 0.64 0.33
C CYS A 760 7.90 1.02 -0.78
N PHE A 761 7.80 0.44 -1.97
CA PHE A 761 8.74 0.75 -3.05
C PHE A 761 8.47 2.11 -3.71
N LEU A 762 7.20 2.53 -3.82
CA LEU A 762 6.84 3.75 -4.55
C LEU A 762 6.37 4.87 -3.60
N PRO A 763 6.61 6.15 -3.96
CA PRO A 763 6.24 7.28 -3.13
C PRO A 763 4.76 7.31 -2.77
N ARG A 764 4.44 7.98 -1.66
CA ARG A 764 3.05 8.18 -1.22
C ARG A 764 2.34 9.17 -2.11
N ALA A 765 1.44 8.65 -2.93
CA ALA A 765 0.72 9.42 -3.93
C ALA A 765 -0.80 9.37 -3.76
N ALA A 766 -1.35 8.33 -3.13
CA ALA A 766 -2.80 8.21 -2.97
C ALA A 766 -3.33 8.21 -1.55
N HIS A 767 -2.48 8.00 -0.55
CA HIS A 767 -2.94 7.97 0.84
C HIS A 767 -1.84 8.45 1.80
N PRO A 768 -2.14 9.39 2.72
CA PRO A 768 -1.13 9.94 3.65
C PRO A 768 -0.62 8.91 4.67
N PHE A 769 -1.48 7.95 5.06
CA PHE A 769 -1.15 6.89 6.03
C PHE A 769 -0.65 5.59 5.39
N ALA A 770 -0.38 5.58 4.08
CA ALA A 770 0.32 4.47 3.46
C ALA A 770 1.72 4.31 4.09
N PRO A 771 2.31 3.10 4.08
CA PRO A 771 3.67 2.91 4.56
C PRO A 771 4.67 3.86 3.90
N PRO A 772 5.73 4.29 4.60
CA PRO A 772 6.74 5.16 4.03
C PRO A 772 7.51 4.46 2.91
N CYS A 773 7.88 5.23 1.89
CA CYS A 773 8.65 4.73 0.77
C CYS A 773 10.14 4.65 1.13
N TYR A 774 10.72 3.45 1.17
CA TYR A 774 12.16 3.32 1.42
C TYR A 774 12.98 3.81 0.20
N ALA A 775 12.42 3.71 -1.01
CA ALA A 775 13.13 4.07 -2.24
C ALA A 775 13.36 5.58 -2.38
N GLU A 776 12.53 6.42 -1.75
CA GLU A 776 12.78 7.87 -1.63
C GLU A 776 14.11 8.20 -0.93
N ARG A 777 14.68 7.22 -0.22
CA ARG A 777 16.01 7.32 0.39
C ARG A 777 17.04 6.46 -0.32
N VAL A 778 16.72 5.19 -0.56
CA VAL A 778 17.66 4.22 -1.14
C VAL A 778 18.14 4.62 -2.54
N VAL A 779 17.24 5.10 -3.40
CA VAL A 779 17.58 5.47 -4.78
C VAL A 779 18.54 6.68 -4.81
N PRO A 780 18.27 7.79 -4.09
CA PRO A 780 19.23 8.88 -3.94
C PRO A 780 20.58 8.48 -3.32
N GLU A 781 20.61 7.60 -2.31
CA GLU A 781 21.85 7.15 -1.67
C GLU A 781 22.73 6.34 -2.63
N LEU A 782 22.14 5.38 -3.35
CA LEU A 782 22.86 4.62 -4.38
C LEU A 782 23.38 5.51 -5.49
N ARG A 783 22.55 6.42 -6.00
CA ARG A 783 22.97 7.43 -6.98
C ARG A 783 24.16 8.23 -6.46
N SER A 784 24.08 8.75 -5.23
CA SER A 784 25.14 9.57 -4.63
C SER A 784 26.46 8.80 -4.49
N ARG A 785 26.41 7.52 -4.12
CA ARG A 785 27.61 6.68 -4.04
C ARG A 785 28.25 6.46 -5.41
N ILE A 786 27.43 6.23 -6.44
CA ILE A 786 27.89 6.05 -7.83
C ILE A 786 28.53 7.34 -8.33
N ASP A 787 27.84 8.47 -8.20
CA ASP A 787 28.31 9.79 -8.64
C ASP A 787 29.61 10.16 -7.91
N SER A 788 29.73 9.85 -6.62
CA SER A 788 30.95 10.12 -5.84
C SER A 788 32.13 9.25 -6.25
N TRP A 789 31.91 7.97 -6.57
CA TRP A 789 32.97 7.11 -7.08
C TRP A 789 33.46 7.54 -8.47
N LEU A 790 32.54 8.00 -9.32
CA LEU A 790 32.83 8.46 -10.68
C LEU A 790 33.33 9.91 -10.74
N GLY A 791 33.33 10.64 -9.62
CA GLY A 791 33.71 12.06 -9.57
C GLY A 791 32.74 12.98 -10.32
N ASP A 792 31.46 12.62 -10.34
CA ASP A 792 30.38 13.42 -10.94
C ASP A 792 29.57 14.18 -9.87
N ASP A 793 29.92 14.01 -8.59
CA ASP A 793 29.25 14.66 -7.47
C ASP A 793 29.63 16.15 -7.35
N GLY A 794 30.78 16.57 -7.92
CA GLY A 794 31.33 17.92 -7.84
C GLY A 794 32.53 18.05 -6.90
N ASN A 795 32.93 16.98 -6.22
CA ASN A 795 34.14 16.97 -5.42
C ASN A 795 35.40 16.95 -6.31
N PRO A 796 36.49 17.65 -5.94
CA PRO A 796 37.72 17.63 -6.69
C PRO A 796 38.28 16.20 -6.78
N MET A 797 38.54 15.74 -8.01
CA MET A 797 39.18 14.47 -8.32
C MET A 797 40.09 14.66 -9.55
N ALA A 798 41.27 14.07 -9.55
CA ALA A 798 42.19 14.19 -10.67
C ALA A 798 41.54 13.65 -11.95
N GLU A 799 41.68 14.37 -13.06
CA GLU A 799 41.02 14.03 -14.34
C GLU A 799 41.37 12.62 -14.81
N ARG A 800 42.66 12.25 -14.76
CA ARG A 800 43.14 10.89 -15.06
C ARG A 800 42.49 9.81 -14.19
N GLU A 801 42.21 10.11 -12.92
CA GLU A 801 41.51 9.18 -12.04
C GLU A 801 40.03 9.07 -12.45
N ARG A 802 39.39 10.20 -12.71
CA ARG A 802 38.00 10.31 -13.18
C ARG A 802 37.74 9.54 -14.47
N GLU A 803 38.67 9.60 -15.42
CA GLU A 803 38.60 8.88 -16.69
C GLU A 803 38.78 7.37 -16.54
N ARG A 804 39.47 6.90 -15.49
CA ARG A 804 39.69 5.46 -15.22
C ARG A 804 38.58 4.82 -14.40
N ARG A 805 37.86 5.58 -13.56
CA ARG A 805 36.83 5.04 -12.66
C ARG A 805 35.66 4.39 -13.43
N ARG A 806 35.26 3.19 -13.00
CA ARG A 806 34.10 2.43 -13.52
C ARG A 806 33.26 1.88 -12.37
N VAL A 807 31.98 1.59 -12.63
CA VAL A 807 31.05 0.99 -11.66
C VAL A 807 30.30 -0.19 -12.28
N VAL A 808 30.23 -1.30 -11.56
CA VAL A 808 29.30 -2.41 -11.82
C VAL A 808 28.32 -2.51 -10.66
N ILE A 809 27.02 -2.40 -10.94
CA ILE A 809 25.99 -2.62 -9.92
C ILE A 809 25.53 -4.07 -10.01
N SER A 810 25.78 -4.86 -8.97
CA SER A 810 25.35 -6.25 -8.86
C SER A 810 24.12 -6.35 -7.97
N ALA A 811 22.96 -6.65 -8.55
CA ALA A 811 21.68 -6.45 -7.90
C ALA A 811 20.81 -7.72 -7.89
N HIS A 812 20.48 -8.20 -6.69
CA HIS A 812 19.64 -9.38 -6.48
C HIS A 812 18.16 -9.01 -6.34
N SER A 813 17.27 -9.72 -7.03
CA SER A 813 15.82 -9.65 -6.75
C SER A 813 15.29 -8.21 -6.86
N LEU A 814 14.59 -7.72 -5.82
CA LEU A 814 14.11 -6.33 -5.74
C LEU A 814 15.24 -5.28 -5.77
N GLY A 815 16.47 -5.67 -5.38
CA GLY A 815 17.64 -4.81 -5.55
C GLY A 815 17.88 -4.43 -7.01
N GLY A 816 17.49 -5.30 -7.97
CA GLY A 816 17.53 -4.98 -9.40
C GLY A 816 16.59 -3.86 -9.79
N VAL A 817 15.39 -3.81 -9.21
CA VAL A 817 14.42 -2.72 -9.41
C VAL A 817 14.97 -1.40 -8.88
N VAL A 818 15.57 -1.45 -7.69
CA VAL A 818 16.21 -0.30 -7.05
C VAL A 818 17.42 0.20 -7.86
N ALA A 819 18.26 -0.72 -8.36
CA ALA A 819 19.41 -0.38 -9.19
C ALA A 819 18.98 0.32 -10.48
N VAL A 820 17.96 -0.19 -11.16
CA VAL A 820 17.36 0.44 -12.36
C VAL A 820 16.84 1.84 -12.04
N ALA A 821 16.11 2.00 -10.93
CA ALA A 821 15.62 3.30 -10.49
C ALA A 821 16.76 4.30 -10.22
N ALA A 822 17.86 3.85 -9.62
CA ALA A 822 19.06 4.68 -9.41
C ALA A 822 19.73 5.09 -10.71
N LEU A 823 19.79 4.21 -11.71
CA LEU A 823 20.32 4.53 -13.04
C LEU A 823 19.46 5.56 -13.78
N PHE A 824 18.14 5.37 -13.81
CA PHE A 824 17.23 6.39 -14.36
C PHE A 824 17.39 7.73 -13.62
N GLY A 825 17.49 7.66 -12.30
CA GLY A 825 17.74 8.82 -11.45
C GLY A 825 19.04 9.55 -11.78
N ARG A 826 20.02 8.96 -12.49
CA ARG A 826 21.27 9.62 -12.91
C ARG A 826 21.18 10.35 -14.25
N TRP A 827 20.12 10.15 -15.03
CA TRP A 827 20.01 10.70 -16.39
C TRP A 827 19.97 12.23 -16.44
N ASP A 828 19.66 12.88 -15.33
CA ASP A 828 19.69 14.33 -15.15
C ASP A 828 21.08 14.89 -14.74
N GLY A 829 22.07 14.02 -14.57
CA GLY A 829 23.44 14.34 -14.14
C GLY A 829 24.39 14.70 -15.30
N VAL A 830 25.66 14.95 -14.97
CA VAL A 830 26.67 15.50 -15.89
C VAL A 830 26.90 14.63 -17.13
N SER A 831 26.91 13.30 -16.97
CA SER A 831 27.12 12.35 -18.08
C SER A 831 25.84 12.03 -18.87
N GLY A 832 24.68 12.53 -18.42
CA GLY A 832 23.39 12.22 -19.02
C GLY A 832 23.05 10.71 -19.02
N PRO A 833 22.15 10.27 -19.92
CA PRO A 833 21.69 8.89 -19.95
C PRO A 833 22.74 7.88 -20.46
N PHE A 834 23.72 8.29 -21.27
CA PHE A 834 24.67 7.39 -21.94
C PHE A 834 26.04 7.25 -21.24
N ASP A 835 26.08 7.25 -19.90
CA ASP A 835 27.33 7.10 -19.15
C ASP A 835 28.01 5.75 -19.44
N LYS A 836 29.09 5.78 -20.22
CA LYS A 836 29.85 4.60 -20.67
C LYS A 836 30.57 3.86 -19.54
N ARG A 837 30.69 4.48 -18.36
CA ARG A 837 31.47 3.97 -17.21
C ARG A 837 30.70 3.01 -16.30
N VAL A 838 29.43 2.75 -16.61
CA VAL A 838 28.49 2.00 -15.77
C VAL A 838 28.09 0.68 -16.43
N GLY A 839 28.06 -0.38 -15.64
CA GLY A 839 27.48 -1.67 -15.98
C GLY A 839 26.51 -2.17 -14.91
N LEU A 840 25.60 -3.06 -15.31
CA LEU A 840 24.53 -3.61 -14.48
C LEU A 840 24.50 -5.13 -14.59
N LEU A 841 24.63 -5.82 -13.47
CA LEU A 841 24.45 -7.26 -13.34
C LEU A 841 23.24 -7.53 -12.44
N THR A 842 22.13 -7.96 -13.02
CA THR A 842 20.92 -8.33 -12.27
C THR A 842 20.83 -9.84 -12.12
N TYR A 843 20.16 -10.33 -11.07
CA TYR A 843 19.95 -11.78 -10.94
C TYR A 843 18.74 -12.09 -10.06
N GLY A 844 17.98 -13.11 -10.47
CA GLY A 844 16.73 -13.49 -9.82
C GLY A 844 15.71 -12.33 -9.75
N THR A 845 15.69 -11.42 -10.72
CA THR A 845 14.91 -10.17 -10.64
C THR A 845 13.46 -10.31 -11.14
N GLN A 846 12.58 -9.41 -10.70
CA GLN A 846 11.15 -9.36 -11.04
C GLN A 846 10.81 -8.32 -12.12
N LEU A 847 11.84 -7.65 -12.68
CA LEU A 847 11.68 -6.50 -13.57
C LEU A 847 10.68 -6.75 -14.70
N ARG A 848 10.81 -7.86 -15.44
CA ARG A 848 9.96 -8.12 -16.61
C ARG A 848 8.58 -8.68 -16.26
N ALA A 849 8.55 -9.76 -15.49
CA ALA A 849 7.33 -10.56 -15.26
C ALA A 849 6.36 -9.94 -14.25
N TYR A 850 6.80 -9.03 -13.38
CA TYR A 850 5.91 -8.37 -12.42
C TYR A 850 6.01 -6.85 -12.51
N PHE A 851 7.15 -6.24 -12.16
CA PHE A 851 7.24 -4.78 -12.04
C PHE A 851 6.94 -4.08 -13.36
N GLY A 852 7.47 -4.56 -14.49
CA GLY A 852 7.21 -3.98 -15.81
C GLY A 852 5.79 -4.23 -16.33
N ARG A 853 5.10 -5.24 -15.80
CA ARG A 853 3.67 -5.47 -16.08
C ARG A 853 2.78 -4.60 -15.18
N PHE A 854 3.14 -4.44 -13.91
CA PHE A 854 2.36 -3.70 -12.91
C PHE A 854 2.55 -2.18 -13.02
N PHE A 855 3.76 -1.75 -13.39
CA PHE A 855 4.18 -0.36 -13.56
C PHE A 855 4.83 -0.12 -14.95
N PRO A 856 4.10 -0.33 -16.07
CA PRO A 856 4.63 -0.19 -17.43
C PRO A 856 5.36 1.11 -17.75
N GLU A 857 4.91 2.24 -17.21
CA GLU A 857 5.46 3.57 -17.48
C GLU A 857 6.73 3.86 -16.66
N LEU A 858 6.99 3.06 -15.63
CA LEU A 858 8.15 3.18 -14.75
C LEU A 858 9.23 2.16 -15.11
N LEU A 859 8.83 0.91 -15.31
CA LEU A 859 9.72 -0.26 -15.42
C LEU A 859 9.28 -1.23 -16.54
N GLY A 860 8.39 -0.79 -17.43
CA GLY A 860 7.89 -1.62 -18.51
C GLY A 860 8.86 -1.78 -19.68
N PRO A 861 8.45 -2.55 -20.70
CA PRO A 861 9.29 -2.87 -21.86
C PRO A 861 9.77 -1.60 -22.60
N VAL A 862 8.95 -0.55 -22.64
CA VAL A 862 9.28 0.73 -23.28
C VAL A 862 10.31 1.53 -22.48
N ALA A 863 10.29 1.47 -21.16
CA ALA A 863 11.29 2.14 -20.31
C ALA A 863 12.61 1.36 -20.29
N LEU A 864 12.53 0.02 -20.23
CA LEU A 864 13.70 -0.84 -20.13
C LEU A 864 14.35 -1.16 -21.47
N GLY A 865 13.61 -1.11 -22.58
CA GLY A 865 14.07 -1.59 -23.88
C GLY A 865 14.09 -3.12 -23.97
N THR A 866 13.13 -3.80 -23.33
CA THR A 866 13.07 -5.27 -23.22
C THR A 866 11.78 -5.84 -23.82
N ALA A 867 11.77 -7.14 -24.13
CA ALA A 867 10.59 -7.76 -24.75
C ALA A 867 9.38 -7.83 -23.78
N PRO A 868 8.17 -7.45 -24.23
CA PRO A 868 6.95 -7.57 -23.43
C PRO A 868 6.66 -9.03 -23.05
N VAL A 869 5.87 -9.24 -21.99
CA VAL A 869 5.46 -10.60 -21.58
C VAL A 869 4.01 -10.62 -21.13
N ALA A 870 3.28 -11.67 -21.53
CA ALA A 870 1.91 -11.92 -21.09
C ALA A 870 1.89 -12.56 -19.70
N GLY A 871 0.80 -12.38 -18.94
CA GLY A 871 0.69 -12.92 -17.59
C GLY A 871 0.50 -14.44 -17.57
N ALA A 872 1.00 -15.08 -16.51
CA ALA A 872 0.94 -16.51 -16.28
C ALA A 872 -0.42 -17.15 -16.61
N ARG A 873 -0.37 -18.33 -17.25
CA ARG A 873 -1.53 -19.17 -17.57
C ARG A 873 -1.82 -20.13 -16.42
N VAL A 874 -3.04 -20.09 -15.89
CA VAL A 874 -3.43 -20.84 -14.69
C VAL A 874 -3.37 -22.37 -14.89
N TRP A 875 -3.83 -22.84 -16.05
CA TRP A 875 -4.17 -24.25 -16.28
C TRP A 875 -3.10 -25.10 -16.96
N LEU A 876 -1.99 -24.48 -17.40
CA LEU A 876 -0.86 -25.19 -18.00
C LEU A 876 0.11 -25.73 -16.95
N ALA A 877 0.88 -26.77 -17.29
CA ALA A 877 1.98 -27.27 -16.45
C ALA A 877 3.02 -26.17 -16.22
N ASP A 878 3.52 -25.60 -17.33
CA ASP A 878 4.32 -24.38 -17.32
C ASP A 878 3.44 -23.14 -17.59
N PRO A 879 3.29 -22.23 -16.61
CA PRO A 879 2.45 -21.04 -16.74
C PRO A 879 2.96 -20.03 -17.78
N TRP A 880 4.22 -20.13 -18.20
CA TRP A 880 4.85 -19.23 -19.18
C TRP A 880 4.96 -19.83 -20.58
N ALA A 881 4.43 -21.05 -20.78
CA ALA A 881 4.55 -21.76 -22.05
C ALA A 881 3.91 -20.97 -23.20
N SER A 882 4.67 -20.82 -24.29
CA SER A 882 4.28 -20.09 -25.50
C SER A 882 4.68 -20.84 -26.77
N LEU A 883 4.01 -20.54 -27.88
CA LEU A 883 4.31 -21.13 -29.20
C LEU A 883 5.57 -20.52 -29.85
N THR A 884 5.99 -19.34 -29.40
CA THR A 884 7.17 -18.64 -29.91
C THR A 884 8.27 -18.63 -28.85
N PRO A 885 9.50 -19.08 -29.16
CA PRO A 885 10.61 -19.10 -28.19
C PRO A 885 10.94 -17.71 -27.61
N ALA A 886 10.75 -16.67 -28.41
CA ALA A 886 10.74 -15.29 -27.99
C ALA A 886 9.30 -14.87 -27.67
N LEU A 887 9.04 -14.56 -26.42
CA LEU A 887 7.79 -13.96 -25.97
C LEU A 887 7.69 -12.55 -26.61
N ALA A 888 6.95 -12.47 -27.73
CA ALA A 888 6.56 -11.32 -28.55
C ALA A 888 7.63 -10.21 -28.78
N PRO A 889 8.10 -9.99 -30.02
CA PRO A 889 8.90 -8.79 -30.32
C PRO A 889 8.09 -7.51 -30.04
N PRO A 890 8.75 -6.39 -29.69
CA PRO A 890 8.09 -5.09 -29.60
C PRO A 890 7.41 -4.75 -30.93
N ASP A 891 6.23 -4.12 -30.83
CA ASP A 891 5.48 -3.60 -31.96
C ASP A 891 6.31 -2.52 -32.68
N PRO A 892 6.77 -2.75 -33.92
CA PRO A 892 7.64 -1.82 -34.62
C PRO A 892 6.94 -0.51 -35.03
N GLU A 893 5.61 -0.46 -34.98
CA GLU A 893 4.83 0.73 -35.39
C GLU A 893 4.63 1.75 -34.27
N ARG A 894 4.98 1.42 -33.02
CA ARG A 894 4.93 2.37 -31.90
C ARG A 894 6.33 2.98 -31.71
N PRO A 895 6.52 4.29 -31.93
CA PRO A 895 7.81 4.93 -31.62
C PRO A 895 8.11 4.71 -30.13
N VAL A 896 9.15 3.93 -29.85
CA VAL A 896 9.68 3.78 -28.50
C VAL A 896 10.34 5.11 -28.16
N PRO A 897 9.95 5.80 -27.07
CA PRO A 897 10.65 6.99 -26.66
C PRO A 897 12.07 6.60 -26.24
N SER A 898 13.06 7.02 -27.02
CA SER A 898 14.48 6.88 -26.68
C SER A 898 14.93 8.03 -25.76
N PRO A 899 15.92 7.79 -24.88
CA PRO A 899 16.64 6.52 -24.74
C PRO A 899 15.92 5.53 -23.80
N THR A 900 16.02 4.23 -24.09
CA THR A 900 15.66 3.15 -23.14
C THR A 900 16.85 2.74 -22.28
N LEU A 901 16.62 2.06 -21.14
CA LEU A 901 17.74 1.60 -20.31
C LEU A 901 18.70 0.67 -21.07
N ALA A 902 18.17 -0.31 -21.83
CA ALA A 902 19.00 -1.20 -22.62
C ALA A 902 19.86 -0.41 -23.63
N GLU A 903 19.28 0.55 -24.35
CA GLU A 903 20.02 1.42 -25.27
C GLU A 903 21.13 2.20 -24.57
N THR A 904 20.89 2.71 -23.35
CA THR A 904 21.91 3.45 -22.60
C THR A 904 23.09 2.60 -22.14
N LEU A 905 22.85 1.31 -21.92
CA LEU A 905 23.87 0.34 -21.47
C LEU A 905 24.49 -0.43 -22.63
N ASP A 906 23.95 -0.30 -23.83
CA ASP A 906 24.53 -0.86 -25.04
C ASP A 906 25.61 0.07 -25.63
N ALA A 907 26.59 -0.52 -26.32
CA ALA A 907 27.47 0.25 -27.19
C ALA A 907 26.72 0.53 -28.50
N ALA A 908 26.77 1.77 -28.99
CA ALA A 908 26.08 2.22 -30.21
C ALA A 908 26.20 1.21 -31.37
N PRO A 909 25.16 1.04 -32.22
CA PRO A 909 25.19 0.08 -33.31
C PRO A 909 26.38 0.37 -34.21
N SER A 910 27.27 -0.61 -34.34
CA SER A 910 28.35 -0.59 -35.32
C SER A 910 27.70 -0.54 -36.70
N GLY A 911 28.26 0.27 -37.61
CA GLY A 911 27.80 0.37 -38.99
C GLY A 911 27.58 -1.00 -39.66
N ARG A 912 26.73 -1.01 -40.69
CA ARG A 912 26.33 -2.20 -41.47
C ARG A 912 27.55 -3.11 -41.73
N GLY A 913 27.59 -4.29 -41.09
CA GLY A 913 28.67 -5.27 -41.25
C GLY A 913 29.09 -6.05 -39.98
N ALA A 914 28.51 -5.81 -38.80
CA ALA A 914 28.89 -6.52 -37.58
C ALA A 914 28.46 -8.01 -37.57
N GLU A 915 29.37 -8.90 -37.17
CA GLU A 915 29.09 -10.34 -37.03
C GLU A 915 27.91 -10.63 -36.07
N PRO A 916 27.07 -11.65 -36.36
CA PRO A 916 26.06 -12.15 -35.43
C PRO A 916 26.71 -12.55 -34.09
N GLY A 917 26.35 -11.88 -33.00
CA GLY A 917 26.88 -12.14 -31.65
C GLY A 917 27.89 -11.11 -31.12
N ALA A 918 28.47 -10.25 -31.98
CA ALA A 918 29.35 -9.16 -31.54
C ALA A 918 28.61 -8.11 -30.69
N ALA A 919 27.34 -7.86 -30.98
CA ALA A 919 26.48 -6.96 -30.22
C ALA A 919 26.16 -7.48 -28.80
N ALA A 920 25.94 -8.80 -28.64
CA ALA A 920 25.68 -9.42 -27.34
C ALA A 920 26.91 -9.37 -26.41
N ARG A 921 28.13 -9.41 -26.98
CA ARG A 921 29.40 -9.30 -26.23
C ARG A 921 29.70 -7.88 -25.72
N ARG A 922 28.98 -6.86 -26.18
CA ARG A 922 29.24 -5.44 -25.85
C ARG A 922 28.15 -4.79 -24.98
N SER A 923 27.11 -5.52 -24.59
CA SER A 923 26.09 -4.98 -23.67
C SER A 923 26.67 -4.88 -22.25
N ARG A 924 26.51 -3.72 -21.62
CA ARG A 924 26.90 -3.49 -20.22
C ARG A 924 25.77 -3.86 -19.25
N TRP A 925 24.70 -4.52 -19.73
CA TRP A 925 23.66 -5.10 -18.89
C TRP A 925 23.60 -6.62 -19.06
N ARG A 926 23.82 -7.34 -17.96
CA ARG A 926 23.68 -8.80 -17.89
C ARG A 926 22.67 -9.20 -16.81
N SER A 927 21.95 -10.30 -17.03
CA SER A 927 20.97 -10.83 -16.08
C SER A 927 21.06 -12.34 -15.92
N LEU A 928 21.00 -12.85 -14.69
CA LEU A 928 20.94 -14.29 -14.42
C LEU A 928 19.56 -14.74 -13.93
N TRP A 929 19.09 -15.86 -14.46
CA TRP A 929 17.83 -16.49 -14.06
C TRP A 929 17.95 -18.02 -14.05
N ARG A 930 17.02 -18.70 -13.39
CA ARG A 930 16.88 -20.17 -13.46
C ARG A 930 15.43 -20.61 -13.23
N ARG A 931 15.03 -21.80 -13.70
CA ARG A 931 13.61 -22.24 -13.68
C ARG A 931 13.13 -22.66 -12.29
N THR A 932 14.03 -23.09 -11.41
CA THR A 932 13.77 -23.37 -9.99
C THR A 932 13.55 -22.11 -9.14
N ASP A 933 13.77 -20.92 -9.69
CA ASP A 933 13.48 -19.66 -9.01
C ASP A 933 11.97 -19.35 -9.04
N PHE A 934 11.36 -19.29 -7.87
CA PHE A 934 9.91 -19.09 -7.71
C PHE A 934 9.47 -17.63 -7.89
N ILE A 935 10.41 -16.68 -7.99
CA ILE A 935 10.09 -15.25 -8.14
C ILE A 935 11.08 -14.49 -9.05
N GLY A 936 12.22 -15.08 -9.40
CA GLY A 936 13.16 -14.52 -10.36
C GLY A 936 12.86 -14.96 -11.79
N PHE A 937 12.96 -14.03 -12.74
CA PHE A 937 12.65 -14.23 -14.15
C PHE A 937 13.73 -13.61 -15.04
N PRO A 938 13.86 -14.04 -16.31
CA PRO A 938 14.63 -13.29 -17.30
C PRO A 938 14.06 -11.89 -17.51
N VAL A 939 14.93 -10.93 -17.78
CA VAL A 939 14.61 -9.52 -17.98
C VAL A 939 14.19 -9.21 -19.41
N ASP A 940 14.69 -9.95 -20.39
CA ASP A 940 14.36 -9.79 -21.80
C ASP A 940 13.76 -11.07 -22.41
N GLY A 941 14.35 -12.24 -22.19
CA GLY A 941 13.91 -13.48 -22.85
C GLY A 941 14.47 -14.75 -22.25
N TYR A 942 13.73 -15.86 -22.37
CA TYR A 942 14.21 -17.19 -21.98
C TYR A 942 15.18 -17.79 -23.01
N ALA A 943 15.17 -17.32 -24.26
CA ALA A 943 16.04 -17.78 -25.33
C ALA A 943 16.42 -16.60 -26.24
N GLY A 944 17.63 -16.64 -26.81
CA GLY A 944 18.11 -15.64 -27.76
C GLY A 944 18.33 -14.23 -27.18
N SER A 945 18.32 -14.09 -25.85
CA SER A 945 18.51 -12.81 -25.16
C SER A 945 19.97 -12.38 -25.18
N ARG A 946 20.20 -11.08 -25.39
CA ARG A 946 21.51 -10.43 -25.26
C ARG A 946 21.83 -10.02 -23.82
N ILE A 947 20.83 -9.96 -22.95
CA ILE A 947 20.95 -9.56 -21.54
C ILE A 947 21.00 -10.80 -20.66
N ASP A 948 20.15 -11.80 -20.92
CA ASP A 948 19.91 -12.91 -20.02
C ASP A 948 20.82 -14.12 -20.27
N SER A 949 21.32 -14.70 -19.19
CA SER A 949 22.02 -15.99 -19.14
C SER A 949 21.37 -16.90 -18.09
N ALA A 950 21.28 -18.20 -18.37
CA ALA A 950 20.80 -19.17 -17.40
C ALA A 950 21.88 -19.44 -16.33
N ALA A 951 21.47 -19.53 -15.07
CA ALA A 951 22.31 -19.92 -13.95
C ALA A 951 22.04 -21.38 -13.54
N ALA A 952 23.03 -22.01 -12.90
CA ALA A 952 22.89 -23.36 -12.40
C ALA A 952 21.71 -23.51 -11.41
N GLU A 953 20.97 -24.62 -11.57
CA GLU A 953 19.84 -25.01 -10.71
C GLU A 953 20.24 -25.91 -9.56
N VAL A 954 21.50 -26.36 -9.55
CA VAL A 954 22.08 -27.20 -8.51
C VAL A 954 23.30 -26.49 -7.95
N ASP A 955 23.40 -26.48 -6.62
CA ASP A 955 24.58 -25.99 -5.93
C ASP A 955 25.65 -27.10 -5.91
N GLU A 956 26.55 -27.07 -6.89
CA GLU A 956 27.65 -28.03 -7.04
C GLU A 956 28.64 -28.01 -5.87
N ARG A 957 28.59 -26.98 -5.02
CA ARG A 957 29.49 -26.81 -3.87
C ARG A 957 28.88 -27.27 -2.56
N ALA A 958 27.57 -27.53 -2.56
CA ALA A 958 26.90 -28.08 -1.39
C ALA A 958 27.31 -29.54 -1.20
N TYR A 959 27.70 -29.90 0.03
CA TYR A 959 28.04 -31.30 0.38
C TYR A 959 26.87 -32.27 0.13
N LEU A 960 25.63 -31.79 0.23
CA LEU A 960 24.41 -32.52 -0.12
C LEU A 960 23.78 -31.88 -1.36
N LEU A 961 23.23 -32.73 -2.26
CA LEU A 961 22.46 -32.29 -3.43
C LEU A 961 21.42 -31.24 -3.00
N THR A 962 21.67 -30.00 -3.39
CA THR A 962 20.83 -28.85 -3.03
C THR A 962 20.36 -28.17 -4.30
N VAL A 963 19.05 -28.21 -4.54
CA VAL A 963 18.43 -27.48 -5.66
C VAL A 963 18.41 -26.00 -5.32
N ALA A 964 19.17 -25.21 -6.08
CA ALA A 964 19.25 -23.78 -5.92
C ALA A 964 17.92 -23.13 -6.34
N ALA A 965 17.41 -22.16 -5.56
CA ALA A 965 16.08 -21.58 -5.74
C ALA A 965 16.12 -20.07 -6.02
N HIS A 966 15.80 -19.20 -5.07
CA HIS A 966 15.88 -17.74 -5.28
C HIS A 966 17.20 -17.10 -4.81
N SER A 967 17.91 -17.73 -3.88
CA SER A 967 19.17 -17.24 -3.29
C SER A 967 20.39 -17.94 -3.88
N GLY A 968 21.59 -17.40 -3.66
CA GLY A 968 22.85 -18.09 -3.98
C GLY A 968 23.36 -17.88 -5.40
N TYR A 969 22.77 -16.98 -6.19
CA TYR A 969 23.34 -16.60 -7.50
C TYR A 969 24.81 -16.17 -7.43
N PRO A 970 25.29 -15.36 -6.46
CA PRO A 970 26.70 -14.98 -6.39
C PRO A 970 27.68 -16.13 -6.16
N ALA A 971 27.20 -17.31 -5.74
CA ALA A 971 28.02 -18.50 -5.56
C ALA A 971 28.14 -19.34 -6.85
N THR A 972 27.34 -19.04 -7.87
CA THR A 972 27.35 -19.78 -9.15
C THR A 972 28.53 -19.34 -10.03
N PRO A 973 29.14 -20.26 -10.82
CA PRO A 973 30.18 -19.89 -11.78
C PRO A 973 29.73 -18.80 -12.77
N GLN A 974 28.48 -18.87 -13.23
CA GLN A 974 27.91 -17.93 -14.20
C GLN A 974 27.89 -16.49 -13.68
N TYR A 975 27.74 -16.27 -12.36
CA TYR A 975 27.87 -14.93 -11.79
C TYR A 975 29.26 -14.35 -11.98
N ARG A 976 30.29 -15.16 -11.75
CA ARG A 976 31.67 -14.72 -11.91
C ARG A 976 32.00 -14.43 -13.37
N GLU A 977 31.59 -15.33 -14.27
CA GLU A 977 31.78 -15.16 -15.71
C GLU A 977 31.17 -13.85 -16.23
N GLU A 978 29.94 -13.53 -15.83
CA GLU A 978 29.26 -12.30 -16.27
C GLU A 978 29.83 -11.05 -15.61
N LEU A 979 30.29 -11.13 -14.35
CA LEU A 979 30.99 -10.04 -13.68
C LEU A 979 32.32 -9.72 -14.38
N ASP A 980 33.14 -10.74 -14.64
CA ASP A 980 34.43 -10.58 -15.31
C ASP A 980 34.27 -10.08 -16.74
N ARG A 981 33.21 -10.51 -17.44
CA ARG A 981 32.83 -9.98 -18.75
C ARG A 981 32.48 -8.49 -18.68
N LEU A 982 31.67 -8.06 -17.70
CA LEU A 982 31.31 -6.65 -17.52
C LEU A 982 32.51 -5.79 -17.17
N VAL A 983 33.37 -6.25 -16.26
CA VAL A 983 34.60 -5.54 -15.87
C VAL A 983 35.52 -5.35 -17.08
N THR A 984 35.73 -6.43 -17.86
CA THR A 984 36.51 -6.36 -19.10
C THR A 984 35.89 -5.37 -20.10
N THR A 985 34.58 -5.44 -20.30
CA THR A 985 33.86 -4.55 -21.23
C THR A 985 34.02 -3.08 -20.84
N LEU A 986 33.87 -2.76 -19.55
CA LEU A 986 33.99 -1.38 -19.05
C LEU A 986 35.41 -0.82 -19.16
N ARG A 987 36.43 -1.68 -19.07
CA ARG A 987 37.84 -1.30 -19.28
C ARG A 987 38.19 -1.08 -20.75
N LEU A 988 37.53 -1.79 -21.68
CA LEU A 988 37.76 -1.69 -23.12
C LEU A 988 37.14 -0.44 -23.76
N VAL A 989 36.13 0.17 -23.14
CA VAL A 989 35.57 1.43 -23.64
C VAL A 989 36.56 2.56 -23.32
N ALA A 990 37.39 2.90 -24.32
CA ALA A 990 38.31 4.03 -24.25
C ALA A 990 37.53 5.35 -24.06
N PRO A 991 38.09 6.35 -23.35
CA PRO A 991 37.55 7.71 -23.40
C PRO A 991 37.69 8.21 -24.85
N GLU A 992 36.57 8.49 -25.51
CA GLU A 992 36.60 9.32 -26.73
C GLU A 992 37.08 10.71 -26.31
N GLU A 993 38.09 11.24 -26.99
CA GLU A 993 38.49 12.64 -26.86
C GLU A 993 37.26 13.52 -27.04
N VAL A 994 36.85 14.21 -25.98
CA VAL A 994 35.84 15.27 -26.05
C VAL A 994 36.35 16.27 -27.08
N PRO A 995 35.56 16.64 -28.12
CA PRO A 995 35.98 17.68 -29.05
C PRO A 995 36.23 18.94 -28.23
N ARG A 996 37.48 19.40 -28.19
CA ARG A 996 37.82 20.69 -27.61
C ARG A 996 36.95 21.73 -28.30
N ALA A 997 36.18 22.49 -27.51
CA ALA A 997 35.49 23.67 -28.01
C ALA A 997 36.53 24.52 -28.77
N PRO A 998 36.23 24.98 -30.00
CA PRO A 998 37.15 25.85 -30.70
C PRO A 998 37.33 27.10 -29.85
N THR A 999 38.56 27.34 -29.41
CA THR A 999 38.98 28.62 -28.84
C THR A 999 38.79 29.66 -29.93
N GLY A 1000 37.76 30.50 -29.78
CA GLY A 1000 37.49 31.69 -30.57
C GLY A 1000 36.92 32.75 -29.66
#